data_AF-A0A7R9BJ17-F1
#
_entry.id   AF-A0A7R9BJ17-F1
#
_cell.length_a   1.000
_cell.length_b   1.000
_cell.length_c   1.000
_cell.angle_alpha   90.00
_cell.angle_beta   90.00
_cell.angle_gamma   90.00
#
_symmetry.space_group_name_H-M   'P 1'
#
loop_
_entity.id
_entity.type
_entity.pdbx_description
1 polymer ?
#
loop_
_entity_poly.entity_id
_entity_poly.type
_entity_poly.pdbx_seq_one_letter_code
_entity_poly.pdbx_strand_id
1 'polypeptide(L)'
;MRKRRKLLNLARMQRHLDLSLKTVTGILLTMIVIQLVLIYLHGTDSCKWLLTTGHLLSSLEWKPFGCRMHWYSLDDITACSSALTRVNNDGTLKMLQIVIWGDSRNRMTFNSLLDNLGKFCLDRIFHEGEYYRDEDKFLEMLFGWDPFLEFFPDFPGKVVPEIVIAGDALWYMAAWDGALQSTAIPGFKRCLRKWATKARKHANTTTFIWKLQYLIRDDWVPPITTKFPFISNPRMKEFNAAAIEVLTREFPEIIIWSSSESLITSLMTKGFLTHRDAAHTKFASEEYEAQIVWNLVCNKVLESSTGNDLCCNKGFGHSTFAVLPIIMSLLLLTVSLAVIRSALKWLLQTGHLTSDLRWQPCGCSMHWYSPKEAAICMNESLKLSQGNYIGFSGDSRVRNLYNVFVHMFGQWQLDWHIHANSSFHSDPLTVEFIWRSFASGVWGFPQRDEYPFEPTLIIVGSGLWYVEPENMRGKETTAFRRDLLHWIANLTRWTDPDSTLIIWKFASGLSHRHIPPPSFPVNTNAIMAEINSIAKELLSPIPNIIVWDNGIRVTAELKRVNRVIWRDYAHETVGVSDVETQMILNIYCNELMQFIDGTCCTTGLKNVLKGRRNVAGMINSHVTVKQVLCMIVFPYCVFLELMLVQRRMSDARDTCELLLQTGKFVKNIWTPRGCSMHIYSASEMKQCLRISANQTKKINYIGFIGDSRARDAYQLFAGHLTSDRRRSVMQTDLSTYDKESKTLIKFLWRPYLYQNSNFPQVKPLLNQPDLIVASGGAWYMMEFWNMKGADMVAFRKQMASWLNKMASRYPSSVILWKLQVQPSDTIKPPPGHKNITDAHFQAFNKIAQQTVESFNNDRILVWSNTRLIKRGIRGSLKHLDRDYLHPAHSLLEMEVQMERVAGDSRTQSWRDSSLKEP
;
A
#
# COMPACT_ATOMS: atom_id res chain seq x y z
N MET A 1 -3.97 -37.28 39.49
CA MET A 1 -4.09 -37.15 38.01
C MET A 1 -4.47 -35.74 37.49
N ARG A 2 -5.46 -35.03 38.07
CA ARG A 2 -5.82 -33.63 37.66
C ARG A 2 -4.65 -32.63 37.74
N LYS A 3 -3.79 -32.71 38.76
CA LYS A 3 -2.56 -31.89 38.94
C LYS A 3 -1.53 -32.12 37.81
N ARG A 4 -1.35 -33.38 37.38
CA ARG A 4 -0.42 -33.78 36.30
C ARG A 4 -0.92 -33.34 34.90
N ARG A 5 -2.24 -33.41 34.65
CA ARG A 5 -2.86 -32.84 33.43
C ARG A 5 -2.75 -31.31 33.36
N LYS A 6 -2.89 -30.61 34.50
CA LYS A 6 -2.69 -29.15 34.56
C LYS A 6 -1.22 -28.76 34.30
N LEU A 7 -0.26 -29.46 34.90
CA LEU A 7 1.18 -29.27 34.66
C LEU A 7 1.59 -29.53 33.20
N LEU A 8 1.03 -30.56 32.55
CA LEU A 8 1.27 -30.85 31.12
C LEU A 8 0.65 -29.80 30.19
N ASN A 9 -0.53 -29.27 30.52
CA ASN A 9 -1.16 -28.20 29.77
C ASN A 9 -0.44 -26.85 29.93
N LEU A 10 0.16 -26.61 31.12
CA LEU A 10 0.97 -25.42 31.41
C LEU A 10 2.36 -25.50 30.73
N ALA A 11 3.02 -26.65 30.75
CA ALA A 11 4.26 -26.87 30.00
C ALA A 11 4.05 -26.81 28.47
N ARG A 12 2.86 -27.17 27.98
CA ARG A 12 2.44 -26.92 26.60
C ARG A 12 2.22 -25.44 26.34
N MET A 13 1.53 -24.71 27.21
CA MET A 13 1.33 -23.26 27.06
C MET A 13 2.65 -22.48 27.07
N GLN A 14 3.59 -22.82 27.96
CA GLN A 14 4.93 -22.23 28.00
C GLN A 14 5.71 -22.48 26.69
N ARG A 15 5.70 -23.73 26.20
CA ARG A 15 6.30 -24.08 24.91
C ARG A 15 5.62 -23.38 23.75
N HIS A 16 4.30 -23.23 23.78
CA HIS A 16 3.56 -22.50 22.76
C HIS A 16 3.91 -21.01 22.78
N LEU A 17 4.17 -20.41 23.95
CA LEU A 17 4.54 -19.01 24.07
C LEU A 17 5.96 -18.73 23.57
N ASP A 18 6.93 -19.57 23.95
CA ASP A 18 8.31 -19.48 23.44
C ASP A 18 8.38 -19.78 21.95
N LEU A 19 7.62 -20.77 21.49
CA LEU A 19 7.48 -21.07 20.07
C LEU A 19 6.83 -19.89 19.34
N SER A 20 5.79 -19.28 19.89
CA SER A 20 5.14 -18.11 19.30
C SER A 20 6.08 -16.90 19.22
N LEU A 21 6.88 -16.63 20.24
CA LEU A 21 7.85 -15.53 20.23
C LEU A 21 8.95 -15.77 19.20
N LYS A 22 9.52 -16.98 19.16
CA LYS A 22 10.49 -17.37 18.12
C LYS A 22 9.86 -17.36 16.72
N THR A 23 8.58 -17.71 16.61
CA THR A 23 7.83 -17.69 15.35
C THR A 23 7.58 -16.27 14.90
N VAL A 24 7.19 -15.34 15.79
CA VAL A 24 6.96 -13.92 15.45
C VAL A 24 8.28 -13.24 15.06
N THR A 25 9.34 -13.42 15.84
CA THR A 25 10.67 -12.89 15.50
C THR A 25 11.19 -13.50 14.20
N GLY A 26 11.00 -14.81 14.01
CA GLY A 26 11.34 -15.52 12.78
C GLY A 26 10.54 -15.03 11.57
N ILE A 27 9.24 -14.80 11.71
CA ILE A 27 8.38 -14.23 10.66
C ILE A 27 8.86 -12.83 10.29
N LEU A 28 9.12 -11.96 11.27
CA LEU A 28 9.60 -10.58 11.01
C LEU A 28 10.95 -10.57 10.29
N LEU A 29 11.91 -11.39 10.72
CA LEU A 29 13.20 -11.56 10.04
C LEU A 29 13.03 -12.14 8.64
N THR A 30 12.18 -13.15 8.48
CA THR A 30 11.91 -13.78 7.18
C THR A 30 11.24 -12.78 6.23
N MET A 31 10.34 -11.92 6.72
CA MET A 31 9.73 -10.86 5.92
C MET A 31 10.76 -9.82 5.48
N ILE A 32 11.67 -9.39 6.36
CA ILE A 32 12.78 -8.50 6.00
C ILE A 32 13.66 -9.15 4.93
N VAL A 33 14.02 -10.42 5.11
CA VAL A 33 14.83 -11.17 4.14
C VAL A 33 14.10 -11.33 2.80
N ILE A 34 12.81 -11.70 2.80
CA ILE A 34 12.00 -11.81 1.57
C ILE A 34 11.94 -10.44 0.87
N GLN A 35 11.74 -9.35 1.59
CA GLN A 35 11.73 -8.00 1.00
C GLN A 35 13.08 -7.64 0.39
N LEU A 36 14.19 -7.90 1.10
CA LEU A 36 15.55 -7.68 0.58
C LEU A 36 15.85 -8.58 -0.63
N VAL A 37 15.40 -9.83 -0.61
CA VAL A 37 15.53 -10.78 -1.73
C VAL A 37 14.67 -10.34 -2.92
N LEU A 38 13.45 -9.84 -2.72
CA LEU A 38 12.61 -9.31 -3.79
C LEU A 38 13.22 -8.05 -4.41
N ILE A 39 13.78 -7.15 -3.59
CA ILE A 39 14.53 -5.97 -4.07
C ILE A 39 15.76 -6.41 -4.88
N TYR A 40 16.49 -7.42 -4.38
CA TYR A 40 17.68 -7.96 -5.03
C TYR A 40 17.37 -8.70 -6.35
N LEU A 41 16.32 -9.52 -6.38
CA LEU A 41 15.94 -10.34 -7.55
C LEU A 41 15.25 -9.53 -8.64
N HIS A 42 14.36 -8.61 -8.27
CA HIS A 42 13.51 -7.92 -9.24
C HIS A 42 14.02 -6.52 -9.62
N GLY A 43 14.99 -5.96 -8.88
CA GLY A 43 15.50 -4.61 -9.08
C GLY A 43 14.42 -3.55 -8.82
N THR A 44 14.81 -2.27 -8.85
CA THR A 44 13.88 -1.12 -8.73
C THR A 44 13.49 -0.55 -10.09
N ASP A 45 13.87 -1.21 -11.19
CA ASP A 45 13.66 -0.71 -12.54
C ASP A 45 12.30 -1.15 -13.09
N SER A 46 11.35 -0.22 -13.05
CA SER A 46 10.00 -0.44 -13.57
C SER A 46 9.96 -0.63 -15.10
N CYS A 47 10.99 -0.21 -15.85
CA CYS A 47 11.12 -0.55 -17.27
C CYS A 47 11.44 -2.03 -17.48
N LYS A 48 12.27 -2.59 -16.61
CA LYS A 48 12.57 -4.02 -16.65
C LYS A 48 11.31 -4.84 -16.39
N TRP A 49 10.45 -4.44 -15.46
CA TRP A 49 9.17 -5.13 -15.22
C TRP A 49 8.24 -5.07 -16.43
N LEU A 50 8.10 -3.90 -17.06
CA LEU A 50 7.30 -3.72 -18.28
C LEU A 50 7.66 -4.74 -19.39
N LEU A 51 8.96 -5.00 -19.57
CA LEU A 51 9.49 -5.85 -20.63
C LEU A 51 9.66 -7.33 -20.24
N THR A 52 9.69 -7.67 -18.95
CA THR A 52 10.00 -9.05 -18.54
C THR A 52 8.78 -9.83 -18.06
N THR A 53 7.93 -9.23 -17.21
CA THR A 53 6.93 -9.99 -16.45
C THR A 53 5.63 -9.21 -16.29
N GLY A 54 4.50 -9.92 -16.36
CA GLY A 54 3.19 -9.34 -16.16
C GLY A 54 2.11 -10.40 -16.26
N HIS A 55 0.86 -9.97 -16.10
CA HIS A 55 -0.29 -10.84 -16.25
C HIS A 55 -1.45 -10.10 -16.90
N LEU A 56 -2.29 -10.87 -17.59
CA LEU A 56 -3.50 -10.36 -18.21
C LEU A 56 -4.65 -10.41 -17.20
N LEU A 57 -5.27 -9.27 -16.91
CA LEU A 57 -6.44 -9.17 -16.04
C LEU A 57 -7.69 -9.79 -16.69
N SER A 58 -8.76 -9.97 -15.91
CA SER A 58 -10.08 -10.39 -16.45
C SER A 58 -10.67 -9.34 -17.40
N SER A 59 -10.35 -8.06 -17.17
CA SER A 59 -10.66 -6.92 -18.04
C SER A 59 -9.87 -6.89 -19.35
N LEU A 60 -9.01 -7.90 -19.59
CA LEU A 60 -8.11 -8.00 -20.76
C LEU A 60 -6.99 -6.97 -20.76
N GLU A 61 -6.84 -6.20 -19.71
CA GLU A 61 -5.74 -5.27 -19.55
C GLU A 61 -4.47 -6.01 -19.16
N TRP A 62 -3.39 -5.75 -19.89
CA TRP A 62 -2.05 -6.25 -19.53
C TRP A 62 -1.48 -5.42 -18.39
N LYS A 63 -1.10 -6.08 -17.30
CA LYS A 63 -0.54 -5.44 -16.12
C LYS A 63 0.85 -6.00 -15.78
N PRO A 64 1.92 -5.21 -15.93
CA PRO A 64 3.24 -5.53 -15.38
C PRO A 64 3.17 -5.68 -13.86
N PHE A 65 3.99 -6.56 -13.27
CA PHE A 65 3.81 -6.95 -11.85
C PHE A 65 4.02 -5.82 -10.83
N GLY A 66 4.79 -4.78 -11.16
CA GLY A 66 5.13 -3.71 -10.21
C GLY A 66 4.84 -2.29 -10.68
N CYS A 67 4.18 -2.11 -11.84
CA CYS A 67 3.86 -0.78 -12.36
C CYS A 67 2.65 -0.84 -13.31
N ARG A 68 2.10 0.32 -13.67
CA ARG A 68 0.96 0.44 -14.60
C ARG A 68 1.42 0.94 -15.97
N MET A 69 0.75 0.47 -17.02
CA MET A 69 0.90 1.02 -18.36
C MET A 69 -0.07 2.18 -18.58
N HIS A 70 0.39 3.24 -19.23
CA HIS A 70 -0.43 4.27 -19.85
C HIS A 70 -0.89 3.79 -21.24
N TRP A 71 -2.09 4.14 -21.67
CA TRP A 71 -2.52 3.84 -23.03
C TRP A 71 -2.39 5.11 -23.87
N TYR A 72 -1.36 5.14 -24.70
CA TYR A 72 -0.98 6.26 -25.54
C TYR A 72 -1.97 6.47 -26.68
N SER A 73 -2.61 7.65 -26.68
CA SER A 73 -3.37 8.18 -27.81
C SER A 73 -2.47 8.88 -28.81
N LEU A 74 -2.99 9.19 -30.01
CA LEU A 74 -2.25 9.96 -31.02
C LEU A 74 -1.76 11.32 -30.49
N ASP A 75 -2.58 11.99 -29.68
CA ASP A 75 -2.22 13.27 -29.05
C ASP A 75 -1.09 13.07 -28.04
N ASP A 76 -1.15 12.00 -27.23
CA ASP A 76 -0.08 11.66 -26.27
C ASP A 76 1.24 11.32 -26.97
N ILE A 77 1.18 10.58 -28.09
CA ILE A 77 2.34 10.22 -28.91
C ILE A 77 2.97 11.48 -29.50
N THR A 78 2.16 12.36 -30.08
CA THR A 78 2.62 13.63 -30.67
C THR A 78 3.25 14.53 -29.61
N ALA A 79 2.65 14.62 -28.43
CA ALA A 79 3.21 15.38 -27.30
C ALA A 79 4.54 14.77 -26.83
N CYS A 80 4.59 13.44 -26.70
CA CYS A 80 5.79 12.71 -26.32
C CYS A 80 6.95 12.91 -27.31
N SER A 81 6.72 12.69 -28.60
CA SER A 81 7.75 12.78 -29.63
C SER A 81 8.27 14.22 -29.76
N SER A 82 7.37 15.20 -29.68
CA SER A 82 7.74 16.62 -29.61
C SER A 82 8.63 16.92 -28.39
N ALA A 83 8.28 16.40 -27.21
CA ALA A 83 9.06 16.60 -25.99
C ALA A 83 10.43 15.88 -26.00
N LEU A 84 10.56 14.82 -26.79
CA LEU A 84 11.82 14.08 -26.99
C LEU A 84 12.73 14.69 -28.08
N THR A 85 12.22 15.64 -28.85
CA THR A 85 12.97 16.29 -29.94
C THR A 85 14.13 17.11 -29.37
N ARG A 86 15.32 16.97 -29.95
CA ARG A 86 16.54 17.68 -29.51
C ARG A 86 17.09 18.57 -30.62
N VAL A 87 17.79 19.64 -30.26
CA VAL A 87 18.55 20.46 -31.21
C VAL A 87 20.00 19.94 -31.23
N ASN A 88 20.50 19.57 -32.41
CA ASN A 88 21.88 19.16 -32.63
C ASN A 88 22.82 20.38 -32.58
N ASN A 89 24.13 20.13 -32.41
CA ASN A 89 25.16 21.17 -32.36
C ASN A 89 25.27 22.01 -33.65
N ASP A 90 24.74 21.51 -34.78
CA ASP A 90 24.67 22.20 -36.06
C ASP A 90 23.34 22.95 -36.29
N GLY A 91 22.47 23.01 -35.28
CA GLY A 91 21.16 23.68 -35.34
C GLY A 91 20.04 22.84 -35.94
N THR A 92 20.29 21.60 -36.37
CA THR A 92 19.26 20.70 -36.90
C THR A 92 18.45 20.03 -35.79
N LEU A 93 17.16 19.76 -36.02
CA LEU A 93 16.33 19.02 -35.06
C LEU A 93 16.55 17.51 -35.21
N LYS A 94 16.93 16.85 -34.12
CA LYS A 94 16.95 15.39 -33.99
C LYS A 94 15.57 14.90 -33.55
N MET A 95 14.89 14.24 -34.48
CA MET A 95 13.61 13.56 -34.25
C MET A 95 13.80 12.26 -33.48
N LEU A 96 12.73 11.79 -32.83
CA LEU A 96 12.71 10.48 -32.18
C LEU A 96 12.83 9.38 -33.25
N GLN A 97 13.85 8.52 -33.17
CA GLN A 97 14.05 7.40 -34.08
C GLN A 97 13.80 6.04 -33.40
N ILE A 98 12.83 5.29 -33.93
CA ILE A 98 12.55 3.91 -33.51
C ILE A 98 12.86 2.96 -34.67
N VAL A 99 13.78 2.02 -34.45
CA VAL A 99 14.15 1.01 -35.44
C VAL A 99 13.63 -0.35 -35.00
N ILE A 100 12.96 -1.06 -35.91
CA ILE A 100 12.48 -2.43 -35.70
C ILE A 100 13.14 -3.35 -36.72
N TRP A 101 13.72 -4.45 -36.27
CA TRP A 101 14.44 -5.41 -37.11
C TRP A 101 13.94 -6.82 -36.96
N GLY A 102 13.85 -7.54 -38.08
CA GLY A 102 13.73 -8.99 -38.06
C GLY A 102 12.77 -9.49 -39.11
N ASP A 103 11.96 -10.47 -38.70
CA ASP A 103 11.02 -11.15 -39.58
C ASP A 103 9.63 -10.48 -39.61
N SER A 104 8.66 -11.21 -40.18
CA SER A 104 7.28 -10.77 -40.33
C SER A 104 6.56 -10.52 -39.02
N ARG A 105 6.98 -11.11 -37.89
CA ARG A 105 6.38 -10.85 -36.56
C ARG A 105 6.80 -9.52 -35.98
N ASN A 106 8.04 -9.08 -36.23
CA ASN A 106 8.47 -7.73 -35.86
C ASN A 106 7.88 -6.68 -36.78
N ARG A 107 7.68 -7.01 -38.06
CA ARG A 107 6.91 -6.16 -38.99
C ARG A 107 5.50 -5.87 -38.47
N MET A 108 4.85 -6.82 -37.80
CA MET A 108 3.53 -6.57 -37.18
C MET A 108 3.60 -5.54 -36.06
N THR A 109 4.62 -5.57 -35.20
CA THR A 109 4.83 -4.54 -34.18
C THR A 109 5.06 -3.17 -34.83
N PHE A 110 5.84 -3.10 -35.91
CA PHE A 110 6.02 -1.86 -36.68
C PHE A 110 4.72 -1.33 -37.26
N ASN A 111 3.94 -2.19 -37.92
CA ASN A 111 2.63 -1.80 -38.46
C ASN A 111 1.69 -1.30 -37.37
N SER A 112 1.66 -1.95 -36.20
CA SER A 112 0.81 -1.50 -35.11
C SER A 112 1.23 -0.15 -34.52
N LEU A 113 2.52 0.19 -34.54
CA LEU A 113 2.97 1.54 -34.18
C LEU A 113 2.47 2.59 -35.18
N LEU A 114 2.49 2.27 -36.48
CA LEU A 114 1.91 3.13 -37.53
C LEU A 114 0.38 3.26 -37.39
N ASP A 115 -0.30 2.20 -37.00
CA ASP A 115 -1.74 2.22 -36.76
C ASP A 115 -2.11 3.16 -35.61
N ASN A 116 -1.29 3.23 -34.55
CA ASN A 116 -1.48 4.23 -33.48
C ASN A 116 -1.35 5.68 -33.98
N LEU A 117 -0.66 5.90 -35.11
CA LEU A 117 -0.54 7.19 -35.79
C LEU A 117 -1.70 7.48 -36.75
N GLY A 118 -2.67 6.57 -36.86
CA GLY A 118 -3.80 6.68 -37.80
C GLY A 118 -3.41 6.44 -39.25
N LYS A 119 -2.27 5.80 -39.51
CA LYS A 119 -1.78 5.46 -40.85
C LYS A 119 -2.08 3.98 -41.14
N PHE A 120 -3.08 3.72 -41.99
CA PHE A 120 -3.36 2.37 -42.46
C PHE A 120 -2.51 2.03 -43.69
N CYS A 121 -1.70 0.97 -43.59
CA CYS A 121 -0.97 0.28 -44.67
C CYS A 121 -0.26 1.19 -45.69
N LEU A 122 1.07 1.31 -45.59
CA LEU A 122 1.90 1.51 -46.78
C LEU A 122 1.70 0.29 -47.70
N ASP A 123 1.57 0.51 -49.00
CA ASP A 123 1.36 -0.55 -49.98
C ASP A 123 2.41 -1.66 -49.80
N ARG A 124 1.94 -2.90 -49.61
CA ARG A 124 2.75 -4.05 -49.20
C ARG A 124 3.78 -4.40 -50.28
N ILE A 125 5.02 -4.01 -50.07
CA ILE A 125 6.16 -4.66 -50.72
C ILE A 125 6.62 -5.80 -49.80
N PHE A 126 6.38 -7.03 -50.25
CA PHE A 126 6.79 -8.23 -49.52
C PHE A 126 8.33 -8.30 -49.45
N HIS A 127 8.87 -8.52 -48.26
CA HIS A 127 10.30 -8.80 -48.01
C HIS A 127 11.30 -7.65 -48.22
N GLU A 128 10.85 -6.40 -48.18
CA GLU A 128 11.73 -5.22 -48.17
C GLU A 128 11.62 -4.46 -46.84
N GLY A 129 12.58 -3.55 -46.59
CA GLY A 129 12.54 -2.62 -45.46
C GLY A 129 11.54 -1.49 -45.70
N GLU A 130 10.99 -0.94 -44.61
CA GLU A 130 9.98 0.11 -44.66
C GLU A 130 10.49 1.33 -43.85
N TYR A 131 10.16 2.53 -44.29
CA TYR A 131 10.58 3.77 -43.63
C TYR A 131 9.41 4.74 -43.51
N TYR A 132 9.26 5.31 -42.33
CA TYR A 132 8.25 6.29 -41.97
C TYR A 132 8.92 7.52 -41.36
N ARG A 133 8.54 8.70 -41.84
CA ARG A 133 8.98 9.99 -41.30
C ARG A 133 7.80 10.95 -41.25
N ASP A 134 7.62 11.60 -40.11
CA ASP A 134 6.57 12.59 -39.88
C ASP A 134 7.18 13.80 -39.19
N GLU A 135 7.39 14.87 -39.95
CA GLU A 135 8.05 16.09 -39.46
C GLU A 135 7.15 16.85 -38.47
N ASP A 136 5.83 16.85 -38.68
CA ASP A 136 4.87 17.49 -37.77
C ASP A 136 4.84 16.81 -36.40
N LYS A 137 5.13 15.51 -36.35
CA LYS A 137 5.21 14.72 -35.11
C LYS A 137 6.63 14.49 -34.63
N PHE A 138 7.65 15.03 -35.29
CA PHE A 138 9.07 14.82 -34.98
C PHE A 138 9.45 13.35 -34.73
N LEU A 139 8.96 12.46 -35.60
CA LEU A 139 9.08 11.01 -35.43
C LEU A 139 9.58 10.35 -36.73
N GLU A 140 10.56 9.47 -36.57
CA GLU A 140 11.08 8.61 -37.62
C GLU A 140 11.06 7.14 -37.16
N MET A 141 10.55 6.26 -38.02
CA MET A 141 10.52 4.83 -37.75
C MET A 141 11.03 4.04 -38.96
N LEU A 142 11.86 3.04 -38.71
CA LEU A 142 12.43 2.17 -39.73
C LEU A 142 12.09 0.72 -39.40
N PHE A 143 11.58 -0.02 -40.37
CA PHE A 143 11.56 -1.48 -40.33
C PHE A 143 12.63 -2.04 -41.26
N GLY A 144 13.58 -2.79 -40.70
CA GLY A 144 14.55 -3.55 -41.47
C GLY A 144 14.13 -5.02 -41.60
N TRP A 145 13.93 -5.48 -42.83
CA TRP A 145 13.72 -6.90 -43.11
C TRP A 145 15.05 -7.63 -43.05
N ASP A 146 15.26 -8.42 -42.00
CA ASP A 146 16.42 -9.31 -41.87
C ASP A 146 16.02 -10.58 -41.11
N PRO A 147 15.37 -11.54 -41.79
CA PRO A 147 14.84 -12.76 -41.19
C PRO A 147 15.92 -13.83 -40.91
N PHE A 148 17.19 -13.52 -41.17
CA PHE A 148 18.31 -14.42 -40.86
C PHE A 148 19.43 -13.75 -40.05
N LEU A 149 19.25 -12.51 -39.58
CA LEU A 149 20.29 -11.74 -38.86
C LEU A 149 21.62 -11.65 -39.62
N GLU A 150 21.56 -11.64 -40.95
CA GLU A 150 22.75 -11.61 -41.81
C GLU A 150 23.31 -10.20 -41.96
N PHE A 151 22.46 -9.19 -41.78
CA PHE A 151 22.77 -7.81 -42.00
C PHE A 151 22.67 -6.99 -40.71
N PHE A 152 23.66 -6.12 -40.50
CA PHE A 152 23.55 -5.03 -39.55
C PHE A 152 23.94 -3.80 -40.35
N PRO A 153 23.04 -2.84 -40.61
CA PRO A 153 23.43 -1.68 -41.37
C PRO A 153 24.41 -0.87 -40.55
N ASP A 154 25.46 -0.43 -41.23
CA ASP A 154 26.28 0.64 -40.72
C ASP A 154 25.39 1.90 -40.72
N PHE A 155 24.99 2.38 -39.53
CA PHE A 155 24.24 3.63 -39.40
C PHE A 155 25.10 4.76 -40.00
N PRO A 156 24.76 5.32 -41.18
CA PRO A 156 25.68 6.21 -41.86
C PRO A 156 25.70 7.57 -41.14
N GLY A 157 26.86 7.90 -40.57
CA GLY A 157 27.39 9.26 -40.56
C GLY A 157 26.61 10.40 -39.88
N LYS A 158 25.80 10.17 -38.81
CA LYS A 158 25.59 11.09 -37.64
C LYS A 158 24.33 10.85 -36.80
N VAL A 159 23.40 9.95 -37.18
CA VAL A 159 22.18 9.74 -36.39
C VAL A 159 22.10 8.32 -35.88
N VAL A 160 22.28 8.18 -34.57
CA VAL A 160 22.17 6.92 -33.84
C VAL A 160 20.74 6.84 -33.27
N PRO A 161 19.96 5.78 -33.58
CA PRO A 161 18.57 5.68 -33.13
C PRO A 161 18.47 5.58 -31.61
N GLU A 162 17.40 6.12 -31.03
CA GLU A 162 17.16 6.05 -29.59
C GLU A 162 16.90 4.60 -29.14
N ILE A 163 16.09 3.87 -29.91
CA ILE A 163 15.67 2.50 -29.59
C ILE A 163 15.76 1.61 -30.85
N VAL A 164 16.33 0.42 -30.67
CA VAL A 164 16.34 -0.66 -31.65
C VAL A 164 15.65 -1.88 -31.05
N ILE A 165 14.58 -2.36 -31.67
CA ILE A 165 13.85 -3.56 -31.29
C ILE A 165 14.13 -4.64 -32.34
N ALA A 166 14.84 -5.69 -31.96
CA ALA A 166 15.15 -6.82 -32.81
C ALA A 166 14.49 -8.11 -32.30
N GLY A 167 14.34 -9.11 -33.15
CA GLY A 167 13.78 -10.40 -32.80
C GLY A 167 13.61 -11.27 -34.02
N ASP A 168 14.12 -12.48 -33.97
CA ASP A 168 14.15 -13.36 -35.13
C ASP A 168 14.30 -14.83 -34.70
N ALA A 169 13.64 -15.71 -35.44
CA ALA A 169 13.84 -17.16 -35.45
C ALA A 169 12.81 -17.86 -36.36
N LEU A 170 11.73 -17.19 -36.79
CA LEU A 170 10.65 -17.84 -37.53
C LEU A 170 11.16 -18.47 -38.83
N TRP A 171 12.02 -17.76 -39.55
CA TRP A 171 12.58 -18.23 -40.81
C TRP A 171 13.67 -19.28 -40.64
N TYR A 172 14.44 -19.23 -39.55
CA TYR A 172 15.33 -20.32 -39.16
C TYR A 172 14.57 -21.64 -38.91
N MET A 173 13.33 -21.57 -38.40
CA MET A 173 12.47 -22.74 -38.27
C MET A 173 11.79 -23.14 -39.58
N ALA A 174 11.45 -22.18 -40.45
CA ALA A 174 10.70 -22.40 -41.68
C ALA A 174 11.57 -22.90 -42.87
N ALA A 175 12.82 -22.46 -42.96
CA ALA A 175 13.66 -22.65 -44.15
C ALA A 175 14.42 -23.99 -44.21
N TRP A 176 14.31 -24.85 -43.20
CA TRP A 176 15.20 -26.01 -43.03
C TRP A 176 14.53 -27.32 -43.40
N ASP A 177 14.91 -27.89 -44.55
CA ASP A 177 14.56 -29.24 -44.99
C ASP A 177 15.04 -30.30 -43.95
N GLY A 178 14.29 -31.39 -43.82
CA GLY A 178 14.38 -32.36 -42.73
C GLY A 178 15.77 -32.99 -42.50
N ALA A 179 16.69 -32.90 -43.46
CA ALA A 179 18.05 -33.41 -43.38
C ALA A 179 19.04 -32.53 -42.59
N LEU A 180 18.78 -31.22 -42.42
CA LEU A 180 19.74 -30.28 -41.83
C LEU A 180 19.42 -29.90 -40.38
N GLN A 181 18.26 -30.27 -39.85
CA GLN A 181 17.67 -29.81 -38.59
C GLN A 181 18.60 -29.66 -37.37
N SER A 182 19.61 -30.51 -37.22
CA SER A 182 20.59 -30.48 -36.13
C SER A 182 21.51 -29.25 -36.16
N THR A 183 21.62 -28.55 -37.30
CA THR A 183 22.51 -27.39 -37.46
C THR A 183 21.80 -26.03 -37.34
N ALA A 184 20.47 -25.99 -37.12
CA ALA A 184 19.65 -24.78 -37.22
C ALA A 184 19.93 -23.82 -36.06
N ILE A 185 19.87 -24.37 -34.84
CA ILE A 185 20.22 -23.65 -33.61
C ILE A 185 21.70 -23.22 -33.62
N PRO A 186 22.67 -24.09 -33.99
CA PRO A 186 24.06 -23.66 -34.18
C PRO A 186 24.24 -22.52 -35.20
N GLY A 187 23.52 -22.55 -36.33
CA GLY A 187 23.52 -21.49 -37.35
C GLY A 187 22.96 -20.18 -36.81
N PHE A 188 21.78 -20.23 -36.19
CA PHE A 188 21.16 -19.09 -35.52
C PHE A 188 22.06 -18.47 -34.46
N LYS A 189 22.63 -19.29 -33.55
CA LYS A 189 23.58 -18.81 -32.54
C LYS A 189 24.79 -18.11 -33.18
N ARG A 190 25.28 -18.59 -34.32
CA ARG A 190 26.42 -18.00 -35.03
C ARG A 190 26.07 -16.61 -35.59
N CYS A 191 24.94 -16.47 -36.28
CA CYS A 191 24.51 -15.19 -36.82
C CYS A 191 24.14 -14.20 -35.72
N LEU A 192 23.42 -14.66 -34.69
CA LEU A 192 23.07 -13.84 -33.53
C LEU A 192 24.31 -13.33 -32.77
N ARG A 193 25.38 -14.12 -32.65
CA ARG A 193 26.66 -13.65 -32.08
C ARG A 193 27.24 -12.50 -32.91
N LYS A 194 27.31 -12.66 -34.24
CA LYS A 194 27.83 -11.61 -35.14
C LYS A 194 27.00 -10.33 -35.03
N TRP A 195 25.68 -10.46 -35.03
CA TRP A 195 24.75 -9.34 -34.88
C TRP A 195 24.95 -8.65 -33.52
N ALA A 196 24.99 -9.42 -32.43
CA ALA A 196 25.16 -8.92 -31.07
C ALA A 196 26.49 -8.16 -30.90
N THR A 197 27.60 -8.69 -31.44
CA THR A 197 28.91 -8.02 -31.39
C THR A 197 28.90 -6.69 -32.13
N LYS A 198 28.19 -6.58 -33.27
CA LYS A 198 28.06 -5.31 -34.00
C LYS A 198 27.15 -4.33 -33.24
N ALA A 199 25.98 -4.78 -32.79
CA ALA A 199 25.01 -3.97 -32.06
C ALA A 199 25.59 -3.38 -30.77
N ARG A 200 26.37 -4.17 -30.02
CA ARG A 200 26.99 -3.76 -28.77
C ARG A 200 27.90 -2.53 -28.89
N LYS A 201 28.50 -2.29 -30.06
CA LYS A 201 29.32 -1.09 -30.30
C LYS A 201 28.53 0.21 -30.15
N HIS A 202 27.20 0.16 -30.22
CA HIS A 202 26.29 1.29 -30.12
C HIS A 202 25.48 1.31 -28.80
N ALA A 203 25.78 0.41 -27.85
CA ALA A 203 25.01 0.25 -26.61
C ALA A 203 25.02 1.50 -25.71
N ASN A 204 26.05 2.34 -25.81
CA ASN A 204 26.16 3.57 -25.02
C ASN A 204 25.19 4.67 -25.48
N THR A 205 24.71 4.60 -26.72
CA THR A 205 23.88 5.64 -27.35
C THR A 205 22.47 5.15 -27.71
N THR A 206 22.27 3.85 -27.84
CA THR A 206 21.02 3.23 -28.28
C THR A 206 20.57 2.17 -27.30
N THR A 207 19.28 2.19 -26.96
CA THR A 207 18.67 1.11 -26.19
C THR A 207 18.33 -0.05 -27.13
N PHE A 208 18.99 -1.19 -26.97
CA PHE A 208 18.69 -2.40 -27.73
C PHE A 208 17.76 -3.33 -26.96
N ILE A 209 16.74 -3.84 -27.65
CA ILE A 209 15.72 -4.73 -27.10
C ILE A 209 15.61 -5.96 -27.99
N TRP A 210 15.62 -7.14 -27.38
CA TRP A 210 15.38 -8.39 -28.08
C TRP A 210 14.03 -8.98 -27.71
N LYS A 211 13.10 -9.00 -28.67
CA LYS A 211 11.76 -9.56 -28.53
C LYS A 211 11.80 -11.08 -28.69
N LEU A 212 11.34 -11.80 -27.68
CA LEU A 212 11.20 -13.27 -27.75
C LEU A 212 10.05 -13.68 -28.65
N GLN A 213 10.18 -14.85 -29.27
CA GLN A 213 9.15 -15.42 -30.14
C GLN A 213 8.00 -15.98 -29.30
N TYR A 214 6.77 -15.59 -29.61
CA TYR A 214 5.59 -16.11 -28.93
C TYR A 214 5.10 -17.43 -29.57
N LEU A 215 4.39 -18.23 -28.76
CA LEU A 215 3.88 -19.56 -29.12
C LEU A 215 2.82 -19.50 -30.23
N ILE A 216 2.69 -20.60 -30.99
CA ILE A 216 1.62 -20.84 -31.98
C ILE A 216 0.48 -21.65 -31.34
N ARG A 217 -0.70 -21.63 -31.95
CA ARG A 217 -1.89 -22.30 -31.42
C ARG A 217 -1.96 -23.77 -31.87
N ASP A 218 -2.10 -24.69 -30.91
CA ASP A 218 -2.01 -26.14 -31.16
C ASP A 218 -3.19 -26.74 -31.97
N ASP A 219 -4.36 -26.09 -32.00
CA ASP A 219 -5.55 -26.51 -32.78
C ASP A 219 -5.52 -26.03 -34.26
N TRP A 220 -4.62 -25.11 -34.60
CA TRP A 220 -4.43 -24.54 -35.95
C TRP A 220 -3.16 -25.05 -36.64
N VAL A 221 -2.59 -26.13 -36.11
CA VAL A 221 -1.44 -26.85 -36.64
C VAL A 221 -1.59 -27.33 -38.10
N PRO A 222 -2.77 -27.77 -38.62
CA PRO A 222 -2.85 -28.43 -39.93
C PRO A 222 -2.41 -27.61 -41.17
N PRO A 223 -2.69 -26.30 -41.31
CA PRO A 223 -2.30 -25.53 -42.50
C PRO A 223 -0.82 -25.12 -42.53
N ILE A 224 -0.15 -25.04 -41.38
CA ILE A 224 1.29 -24.78 -41.31
C ILE A 224 2.09 -26.06 -41.37
N THR A 225 1.67 -27.16 -40.73
CA THR A 225 2.46 -28.40 -40.80
C THR A 225 2.50 -29.03 -42.19
N THR A 226 1.57 -28.66 -43.06
CA THR A 226 1.57 -29.07 -44.48
C THR A 226 2.50 -28.22 -45.36
N LYS A 227 2.76 -26.95 -45.02
CA LYS A 227 3.63 -26.03 -45.80
C LYS A 227 5.01 -25.78 -45.16
N PHE A 228 5.09 -25.87 -43.84
CA PHE A 228 6.25 -25.65 -42.97
C PHE A 228 6.20 -26.63 -41.77
N PRO A 229 6.46 -27.94 -41.97
CA PRO A 229 6.29 -28.99 -40.95
C PRO A 229 7.13 -28.83 -39.68
N PHE A 230 8.10 -27.91 -39.68
CA PHE A 230 9.12 -27.80 -38.64
C PHE A 230 8.91 -26.64 -37.66
N ILE A 231 7.89 -25.80 -37.88
CA ILE A 231 7.51 -24.74 -36.93
C ILE A 231 6.68 -25.36 -35.81
N SER A 232 7.20 -25.37 -34.59
CA SER A 232 6.52 -25.94 -33.42
C SER A 232 6.78 -25.15 -32.14
N ASN A 233 5.87 -25.26 -31.17
CA ASN A 233 6.03 -24.64 -29.85
C ASN A 233 7.30 -25.09 -29.10
N PRO A 234 7.68 -26.40 -29.09
CA PRO A 234 8.96 -26.84 -28.54
C PRO A 234 10.17 -26.17 -29.22
N ARG A 235 10.17 -26.10 -30.55
CA ARG A 235 11.22 -25.43 -31.33
C ARG A 235 11.33 -23.95 -30.97
N MET A 236 10.22 -23.23 -30.86
CA MET A 236 10.27 -21.82 -30.47
C MET A 236 10.90 -21.59 -29.10
N LYS A 237 10.63 -22.49 -28.14
CA LYS A 237 11.29 -22.43 -26.82
C LYS A 237 12.79 -22.67 -26.92
N GLU A 238 13.24 -23.60 -27.77
CA GLU A 238 14.67 -23.84 -28.02
C GLU A 238 15.36 -22.62 -28.64
N PHE A 239 14.75 -21.97 -29.62
CA PHE A 239 15.28 -20.75 -30.23
C PHE A 239 15.29 -19.56 -29.26
N ASN A 240 14.24 -19.36 -28.47
CA ASN A 240 14.23 -18.34 -27.40
C ASN A 240 15.33 -18.59 -26.36
N ALA A 241 15.51 -19.84 -25.92
CA ALA A 241 16.57 -20.21 -25.00
C ALA A 241 17.96 -19.95 -25.60
N ALA A 242 18.16 -20.32 -26.88
CA ALA A 242 19.39 -20.05 -27.60
C ALA A 242 19.67 -18.54 -27.75
N ALA A 243 18.64 -17.73 -27.97
CA ALA A 243 18.76 -16.28 -28.05
C ALA A 243 19.16 -15.67 -26.70
N ILE A 244 18.48 -16.06 -25.61
CA ILE A 244 18.80 -15.62 -24.25
C ILE A 244 20.24 -16.00 -23.89
N GLU A 245 20.65 -17.24 -24.17
CA GLU A 245 22.01 -17.73 -23.89
C GLU A 245 23.08 -16.88 -24.59
N VAL A 246 22.91 -16.62 -25.89
CA VAL A 246 23.88 -15.84 -26.68
C VAL A 246 23.87 -14.38 -26.25
N LEU A 247 22.71 -13.76 -26.16
CA LEU A 247 22.59 -12.32 -25.91
C LEU A 247 23.03 -11.93 -24.51
N THR A 248 22.65 -12.69 -23.49
CA THR A 248 23.06 -12.42 -22.10
C THR A 248 24.58 -12.53 -21.94
N ARG A 249 25.24 -13.36 -22.75
CA ARG A 249 26.70 -13.56 -22.71
C ARG A 249 27.46 -12.54 -23.55
N GLU A 250 27.03 -12.30 -24.77
CA GLU A 250 27.79 -11.50 -25.76
C GLU A 250 27.40 -10.01 -25.74
N PHE A 251 26.18 -9.69 -25.29
CA PHE A 251 25.64 -8.33 -25.24
C PHE A 251 24.84 -8.09 -23.93
N PRO A 252 25.51 -8.01 -22.76
CA PRO A 252 24.85 -7.91 -21.45
C PRO A 252 23.91 -6.70 -21.28
N GLU A 253 24.13 -5.62 -22.04
CA GLU A 253 23.35 -4.39 -21.98
C GLU A 253 22.02 -4.48 -22.76
N ILE A 254 21.80 -5.55 -23.56
CA ILE A 254 20.54 -5.75 -24.29
C ILE A 254 19.40 -6.15 -23.35
N ILE A 255 18.21 -5.60 -23.58
CA ILE A 255 17.03 -5.92 -22.77
C ILE A 255 16.24 -7.04 -23.45
N ILE A 256 16.02 -8.15 -22.74
CA ILE A 256 15.15 -9.23 -23.22
C ILE A 256 13.69 -8.86 -22.95
N TRP A 257 12.89 -8.79 -24.01
CA TRP A 257 11.45 -8.55 -23.94
C TRP A 257 10.67 -9.88 -23.95
N SER A 258 10.54 -10.48 -22.76
CA SER A 258 9.78 -11.72 -22.53
C SER A 258 8.30 -11.51 -22.20
N SER A 259 7.91 -10.28 -21.81
CA SER A 259 6.50 -9.98 -21.50
C SER A 259 5.58 -10.10 -22.72
N SER A 260 6.09 -9.87 -23.95
CA SER A 260 5.36 -10.10 -25.20
C SER A 260 4.92 -11.57 -25.35
N GLU A 261 5.82 -12.53 -25.11
CA GLU A 261 5.48 -13.97 -25.13
C GLU A 261 4.38 -14.29 -24.11
N SER A 262 4.53 -13.81 -22.87
CA SER A 262 3.59 -14.07 -21.78
C SER A 262 2.20 -13.46 -22.03
N LEU A 263 2.17 -12.24 -22.57
CA LEU A 263 0.98 -11.53 -22.98
C LEU A 263 0.22 -12.30 -24.06
N ILE A 264 0.91 -12.66 -25.14
CA ILE A 264 0.30 -13.34 -26.28
C ILE A 264 -0.17 -14.73 -25.86
N THR A 265 0.62 -15.46 -25.07
CA THR A 265 0.21 -16.74 -24.48
C THR A 265 -1.04 -16.61 -23.63
N SER A 266 -1.10 -15.59 -22.74
CA SER A 266 -2.27 -15.35 -21.89
C SER A 266 -3.53 -15.00 -22.69
N LEU A 267 -3.38 -14.19 -23.74
CA LEU A 267 -4.47 -13.85 -24.64
C LEU A 267 -4.96 -15.07 -25.44
N MET A 268 -4.05 -15.98 -25.82
CA MET A 268 -4.38 -17.25 -26.50
C MET A 268 -5.15 -18.18 -25.57
N THR A 269 -4.63 -18.43 -24.36
CA THR A 269 -5.26 -19.33 -23.37
C THR A 269 -6.67 -18.89 -22.99
N LYS A 270 -6.94 -17.58 -22.96
CA LYS A 270 -8.27 -17.04 -22.66
C LYS A 270 -9.21 -16.97 -23.89
N GLY A 271 -8.83 -17.51 -25.04
CA GLY A 271 -9.67 -17.58 -26.25
C GLY A 271 -9.89 -16.24 -26.93
N PHE A 272 -9.01 -15.28 -26.68
CA PHE A 272 -9.19 -13.89 -27.10
C PHE A 272 -8.27 -13.44 -28.23
N LEU A 273 -7.38 -14.31 -28.68
CA LEU A 273 -6.64 -14.14 -29.91
C LEU A 273 -7.29 -14.95 -31.03
N THR A 274 -7.55 -14.26 -32.14
CA THR A 274 -7.72 -14.95 -33.41
C THR A 274 -6.39 -14.81 -34.15
N HIS A 275 -5.89 -15.91 -34.70
CA HIS A 275 -4.70 -15.89 -35.54
C HIS A 275 -5.06 -15.37 -36.93
N ARG A 276 -4.16 -14.59 -37.56
CA ARG A 276 -4.30 -14.20 -38.96
C ARG A 276 -3.96 -15.39 -39.85
N ASP A 277 -2.88 -16.07 -39.49
CA ASP A 277 -2.46 -17.37 -39.99
C ASP A 277 -1.75 -18.12 -38.85
N ALA A 278 -1.28 -19.33 -39.08
CA ALA A 278 -0.71 -20.13 -37.99
C ALA A 278 0.65 -19.61 -37.43
N ALA A 279 1.25 -18.55 -37.99
CA ALA A 279 2.47 -17.91 -37.46
C ALA A 279 2.25 -16.47 -36.95
N HIS A 280 1.20 -15.79 -37.40
CA HIS A 280 0.87 -14.40 -37.10
C HIS A 280 -0.41 -14.28 -36.27
N THR A 281 -0.41 -13.40 -35.26
CA THR A 281 -1.60 -13.05 -34.49
C THR A 281 -2.47 -12.03 -35.25
N LYS A 282 -3.65 -11.67 -34.72
CA LYS A 282 -4.43 -10.52 -35.22
C LYS A 282 -4.25 -9.31 -34.30
N PHE A 283 -4.44 -8.14 -34.89
CA PHE A 283 -4.50 -6.76 -34.38
C PHE A 283 -4.51 -6.54 -32.85
N ALA A 284 -5.34 -7.26 -32.09
CA ALA A 284 -5.47 -7.06 -30.65
C ALA A 284 -4.17 -7.28 -29.86
N SER A 285 -3.35 -8.30 -30.18
CA SER A 285 -2.04 -8.45 -29.50
C SER A 285 -1.02 -7.42 -29.96
N GLU A 286 -1.10 -7.02 -31.22
CA GLU A 286 -0.15 -6.09 -31.84
C GLU A 286 -0.28 -4.71 -31.20
N GLU A 287 -1.52 -4.30 -30.89
CA GLU A 287 -1.82 -3.05 -30.17
C GLU A 287 -1.19 -3.02 -28.77
N TYR A 288 -1.25 -4.11 -28.00
CA TYR A 288 -0.59 -4.17 -26.69
C TYR A 288 0.93 -4.02 -26.80
N GLU A 289 1.55 -4.61 -27.82
CA GLU A 289 2.99 -4.49 -28.04
C GLU A 289 3.40 -3.08 -28.41
N ALA A 290 2.65 -2.42 -29.31
CA ALA A 290 2.86 -1.02 -29.64
C ALA A 290 2.74 -0.11 -28.41
N GLN A 291 1.76 -0.38 -27.55
CA GLN A 291 1.57 0.34 -26.29
C GLN A 291 2.70 0.11 -25.29
N ILE A 292 3.24 -1.11 -25.20
CA ILE A 292 4.45 -1.38 -24.39
C ILE A 292 5.64 -0.53 -24.90
N VAL A 293 5.83 -0.44 -26.21
CA VAL A 293 6.88 0.40 -26.81
C VAL A 293 6.67 1.89 -26.48
N TRP A 294 5.44 2.40 -26.61
CA TRP A 294 5.15 3.79 -26.24
C TRP A 294 5.40 4.07 -24.76
N ASN A 295 5.02 3.16 -23.85
CA ASN A 295 5.32 3.30 -22.42
C ASN A 295 6.82 3.35 -22.14
N LEU A 296 7.60 2.53 -22.84
CA LEU A 296 9.05 2.49 -22.69
C LEU A 296 9.72 3.80 -23.14
N VAL A 297 9.23 4.39 -24.24
CA VAL A 297 9.78 5.61 -24.84
C VAL A 297 9.33 6.85 -24.06
N CYS A 298 8.02 6.99 -23.85
CA CYS A 298 7.39 8.26 -23.54
C CYS A 298 7.20 8.53 -22.06
N ASN A 299 7.08 7.49 -21.21
CA ASN A 299 6.92 7.69 -19.76
C ASN A 299 8.16 8.32 -19.10
N LYS A 300 9.30 8.40 -19.82
CA LYS A 300 10.52 9.08 -19.38
C LYS A 300 10.42 10.61 -19.42
N VAL A 301 9.47 11.16 -20.17
CA VAL A 301 9.38 12.60 -20.48
C VAL A 301 8.02 13.19 -20.14
N LEU A 302 6.95 12.40 -20.24
CA LEU A 302 5.63 12.86 -19.82
C LEU A 302 5.50 12.73 -18.30
N GLU A 303 5.53 13.87 -17.60
CA GLU A 303 4.97 13.98 -16.26
C GLU A 303 3.45 13.86 -16.37
N SER A 304 2.94 12.63 -16.30
CA SER A 304 1.48 12.48 -16.26
C SER A 304 0.97 13.03 -14.93
N SER A 305 -0.11 13.80 -14.98
CA SER A 305 -0.87 14.24 -13.80
C SER A 305 -1.49 13.09 -12.99
N THR A 306 -1.17 11.83 -13.32
CA THR A 306 -1.78 10.60 -12.83
C THR A 306 -0.87 9.71 -11.96
N GLY A 307 0.30 10.20 -11.57
CA GLY A 307 1.00 9.71 -10.37
C GLY A 307 2.20 8.78 -10.62
N ASN A 308 2.95 8.59 -9.54
CA ASN A 308 4.29 7.96 -9.49
C ASN A 308 4.31 6.44 -9.82
N ASP A 309 3.21 5.84 -10.29
CA ASP A 309 3.07 4.38 -10.46
C ASP A 309 3.22 3.88 -11.90
N LEU A 310 3.47 4.77 -12.87
CA LEU A 310 3.67 4.39 -14.28
C LEU A 310 5.02 3.71 -14.48
N CYS A 311 5.04 2.65 -15.29
CA CYS A 311 6.29 1.99 -15.69
C CYS A 311 7.22 3.01 -16.38
N CYS A 312 8.53 2.91 -16.19
CA CYS A 312 9.52 3.78 -16.84
C CYS A 312 9.49 5.28 -16.49
N ASN A 313 8.76 5.69 -15.46
CA ASN A 313 8.72 7.08 -15.03
C ASN A 313 9.96 7.46 -14.19
N LYS A 314 10.54 8.64 -14.43
CA LYS A 314 11.65 9.22 -13.63
C LYS A 314 11.33 9.34 -12.13
N GLY A 315 10.05 9.49 -11.78
CA GLY A 315 9.56 9.54 -10.39
C GLY A 315 9.52 8.20 -9.66
N PHE A 316 9.83 7.08 -10.32
CA PHE A 316 9.86 5.74 -9.71
C PHE A 316 11.13 5.52 -8.84
N GLY A 317 11.87 6.59 -8.53
CA GLY A 317 13.05 6.59 -7.67
C GLY A 317 12.73 6.31 -6.20
N HIS A 318 13.00 5.07 -5.79
CA HIS A 318 13.41 4.62 -4.45
C HIS A 318 12.55 4.84 -3.18
N SER A 319 11.45 5.59 -3.16
CA SER A 319 11.11 6.29 -1.89
C SER A 319 9.80 6.01 -1.13
N THR A 320 8.94 5.05 -1.48
CA THR A 320 7.74 4.80 -0.62
C THR A 320 7.38 3.34 -0.34
N PHE A 321 7.42 2.44 -1.33
CA PHE A 321 6.94 1.06 -1.14
C PHE A 321 7.92 0.10 -0.47
N ALA A 322 9.24 0.35 -0.55
CA ALA A 322 10.27 -0.56 -0.02
C ALA A 322 10.81 -0.15 1.35
N VAL A 323 10.89 1.15 1.66
CA VAL A 323 11.61 1.66 2.84
C VAL A 323 10.71 1.81 4.06
N LEU A 324 9.45 2.23 3.86
CA LEU A 324 8.48 2.41 4.94
C LEU A 324 8.22 1.12 5.75
N PRO A 325 8.04 -0.05 5.12
CA PRO A 325 7.84 -1.31 5.85
C PRO A 325 9.05 -1.70 6.70
N ILE A 326 10.26 -1.49 6.18
CA ILE A 326 11.51 -1.80 6.90
C ILE A 326 11.67 -0.89 8.12
N ILE A 327 11.44 0.41 7.96
CA ILE A 327 11.50 1.38 9.06
C ILE A 327 10.46 1.03 10.13
N MET A 328 9.23 0.70 9.74
CA MET A 328 8.18 0.32 10.69
C MET A 328 8.46 -1.01 11.40
N SER A 329 9.01 -2.02 10.71
CA SER A 329 9.42 -3.28 11.35
C SER A 329 10.56 -3.08 12.33
N LEU A 330 11.54 -2.22 12.01
CA LEU A 330 12.61 -1.83 12.94
C LEU A 330 12.06 -1.04 14.13
N LEU A 331 11.12 -0.11 13.91
CA LEU A 331 10.50 0.66 14.97
C LEU A 331 9.71 -0.23 15.93
N LEU A 332 8.91 -1.17 15.40
CA LEU A 332 8.16 -2.14 16.21
C LEU A 332 9.09 -3.06 17.01
N LEU A 333 10.24 -3.46 16.45
CA LEU A 333 11.25 -4.22 17.17
C LEU A 333 11.84 -3.40 18.32
N THR A 334 12.20 -2.14 18.08
CA THR A 334 12.77 -1.26 19.12
C THR A 334 11.78 -0.94 20.25
N VAL A 335 10.51 -0.67 19.92
CA VAL A 335 9.45 -0.42 20.91
C VAL A 335 9.22 -1.67 21.76
N SER A 336 9.19 -2.86 21.14
CA SER A 336 9.05 -4.13 21.85
C SER A 336 10.20 -4.35 22.85
N LEU A 337 11.44 -4.02 22.47
CA LEU A 337 12.60 -4.12 23.34
C LEU A 337 12.60 -3.08 24.48
N ALA A 338 12.07 -1.87 24.25
CA ALA A 338 12.01 -0.80 25.24
C ALA A 338 10.96 -1.05 26.35
N VAL A 339 9.80 -1.59 25.99
CA VAL A 339 8.74 -1.95 26.96
C VAL A 339 9.21 -3.05 27.92
N ILE A 340 10.03 -3.98 27.46
CA ILE A 340 10.56 -5.10 28.26
C ILE A 340 11.52 -4.64 29.37
N ARG A 341 12.34 -3.62 29.13
CA ARG A 341 13.27 -3.07 30.15
C ARG A 341 12.56 -2.35 31.32
N SER A 342 11.27 -2.05 31.19
CA SER A 342 10.56 -1.19 32.13
C SER A 342 9.89 -1.94 33.29
N ALA A 343 9.63 -3.24 33.17
CA ALA A 343 8.81 -4.00 34.13
C ALA A 343 9.44 -4.21 35.53
N LEU A 344 10.77 -4.30 35.66
CA LEU A 344 11.45 -4.45 36.96
C LEU A 344 11.51 -3.12 37.75
N LYS A 345 11.50 -1.99 37.04
CA LYS A 345 11.53 -0.65 37.66
C LYS A 345 10.22 -0.29 38.37
N TRP A 346 9.10 -0.91 38.00
CA TRP A 346 7.79 -0.47 38.45
C TRP A 346 7.47 -0.86 39.91
N LEU A 347 8.00 -1.99 40.43
CA LEU A 347 7.80 -2.43 41.83
C LEU A 347 8.40 -1.44 42.85
N LEU A 348 9.60 -0.95 42.57
CA LEU A 348 10.41 -0.17 43.50
C LEU A 348 10.36 1.34 43.23
N GLN A 349 9.59 1.80 42.23
CA GLN A 349 9.47 3.22 41.86
C GLN A 349 8.03 3.75 41.82
N THR A 350 7.01 2.89 41.65
CA THR A 350 5.61 3.37 41.45
C THR A 350 4.57 2.43 42.06
N GLY A 351 3.59 2.97 42.80
CA GLY A 351 2.46 2.21 43.32
C GLY A 351 1.46 3.06 44.09
N HIS A 352 0.42 2.43 44.61
CA HIS A 352 -0.64 3.06 45.41
C HIS A 352 -1.15 2.09 46.48
N LEU A 353 -1.87 2.63 47.47
CA LEU A 353 -2.57 1.83 48.46
C LEU A 353 -3.93 1.39 47.90
N THR A 354 -4.25 0.10 47.99
CA THR A 354 -5.57 -0.44 47.63
C THR A 354 -6.60 -0.22 48.74
N SER A 355 -7.87 -0.46 48.44
CA SER A 355 -8.97 -0.29 49.40
C SER A 355 -8.88 -1.19 50.63
N ASP A 356 -8.15 -2.31 50.54
CA ASP A 356 -7.84 -3.23 51.63
C ASP A 356 -6.53 -2.87 52.37
N LEU A 357 -6.02 -1.65 52.16
CA LEU A 357 -4.82 -1.09 52.79
C LEU A 357 -3.52 -1.85 52.47
N ARG A 358 -3.50 -2.58 51.36
CA ARG A 358 -2.29 -3.25 50.85
C ARG A 358 -1.58 -2.34 49.85
N TRP A 359 -0.26 -2.42 49.82
CA TRP A 359 0.52 -1.75 48.80
C TRP A 359 0.45 -2.49 47.46
N GLN A 360 0.12 -1.76 46.40
CA GLN A 360 -0.05 -2.29 45.06
C GLN A 360 0.82 -1.50 44.05
N PRO A 361 1.85 -2.13 43.48
CA PRO A 361 2.68 -1.54 42.44
C PRO A 361 1.87 -1.23 41.18
N CYS A 362 2.31 -0.22 40.42
CA CYS A 362 1.73 0.04 39.11
C CYS A 362 2.15 -1.08 38.13
N GLY A 363 1.18 -1.69 37.44
CA GLY A 363 1.41 -2.66 36.34
C GLY A 363 1.65 -4.13 36.71
N CYS A 364 1.75 -4.52 37.98
CA CYS A 364 1.82 -5.92 38.44
C CYS A 364 1.36 -6.03 39.91
N SER A 365 0.89 -7.19 40.38
CA SER A 365 0.41 -7.38 41.78
C SER A 365 1.54 -7.72 42.75
N MET A 366 1.38 -7.41 44.04
CA MET A 366 2.27 -7.88 45.09
C MET A 366 1.69 -9.15 45.74
N HIS A 367 2.50 -10.20 45.86
CA HIS A 367 2.14 -11.38 46.63
C HIS A 367 2.31 -11.07 48.12
N TRP A 368 1.35 -11.45 48.95
CA TRP A 368 1.48 -11.27 50.40
C TRP A 368 1.88 -12.59 51.03
N TYR A 369 3.18 -12.75 51.25
CA TYR A 369 3.78 -13.94 51.85
C TYR A 369 3.33 -14.11 53.30
N SER A 370 2.76 -15.28 53.59
CA SER A 370 2.66 -15.77 54.96
C SER A 370 4.01 -16.26 55.49
N PRO A 371 4.24 -16.31 56.82
CA PRO A 371 5.42 -16.92 57.42
C PRO A 371 5.75 -18.31 56.87
N LYS A 372 4.70 -19.11 56.63
CA LYS A 372 4.85 -20.46 56.05
C LYS A 372 5.34 -20.42 54.60
N GLU A 373 4.81 -19.54 53.77
CA GLU A 373 5.24 -19.40 52.37
C GLU A 373 6.66 -18.83 52.26
N ALA A 374 7.01 -17.89 53.13
CA ALA A 374 8.37 -17.36 53.23
C ALA A 374 9.37 -18.48 53.61
N ALA A 375 9.05 -19.29 54.61
CA ALA A 375 9.89 -20.43 55.01
C ALA A 375 10.04 -21.47 53.88
N ILE A 376 8.97 -21.77 53.14
CA ILE A 376 9.04 -22.65 51.96
C ILE A 376 9.95 -22.06 50.89
N CYS A 377 9.83 -20.77 50.60
CA CYS A 377 10.72 -20.08 49.64
C CYS A 377 12.19 -20.24 50.03
N MET A 378 12.54 -20.00 51.31
CA MET A 378 13.92 -20.12 51.78
C MET A 378 14.42 -21.57 51.64
N ASN A 379 13.57 -22.57 51.87
CA ASN A 379 13.96 -23.96 51.63
C ASN A 379 14.16 -24.27 50.13
N GLU A 380 13.35 -23.67 49.24
CA GLU A 380 13.52 -23.82 47.80
C GLU A 380 14.79 -23.11 47.26
N SER A 381 15.19 -21.98 47.84
CA SER A 381 16.41 -21.27 47.41
C SER A 381 17.68 -22.07 47.68
N LEU A 382 17.74 -22.89 48.73
CA LEU A 382 18.86 -23.79 48.98
C LEU A 382 19.11 -24.82 47.89
N LYS A 383 18.07 -25.22 47.16
CA LYS A 383 18.26 -26.18 46.06
C LYS A 383 19.08 -25.57 44.92
N LEU A 384 19.28 -24.26 44.95
CA LEU A 384 19.93 -23.48 43.91
C LEU A 384 21.25 -22.87 44.39
N SER A 385 21.34 -22.38 45.63
CA SER A 385 22.54 -21.79 46.22
C SER A 385 23.23 -22.68 47.26
N GLN A 386 24.51 -22.42 47.55
CA GLN A 386 25.25 -23.17 48.58
C GLN A 386 24.85 -22.81 50.03
N GLY A 387 24.09 -21.72 50.21
CA GLY A 387 23.48 -21.29 51.46
C GLY A 387 22.54 -20.10 51.23
N ASN A 388 21.68 -19.76 52.21
CA ASN A 388 20.83 -18.57 52.18
C ASN A 388 21.35 -17.54 53.16
N TYR A 389 22.26 -16.68 52.70
CA TYR A 389 22.79 -15.60 53.51
C TYR A 389 22.26 -14.24 53.01
N ILE A 390 21.51 -13.55 53.87
CA ILE A 390 20.94 -12.23 53.58
C ILE A 390 21.54 -11.21 54.56
N GLY A 391 22.15 -10.16 54.02
CA GLY A 391 22.77 -9.11 54.80
C GLY A 391 21.93 -7.85 54.87
N PHE A 392 21.82 -7.24 56.05
CA PHE A 392 21.30 -5.90 56.27
C PHE A 392 22.43 -5.02 56.83
N SER A 393 22.61 -3.82 56.30
CA SER A 393 23.61 -2.88 56.84
C SER A 393 23.12 -1.45 56.78
N GLY A 394 23.29 -0.73 57.89
CA GLY A 394 22.85 0.66 57.94
C GLY A 394 22.61 1.20 59.33
N ASP A 395 21.84 2.29 59.36
CA ASP A 395 21.36 2.92 60.58
C ASP A 395 20.18 2.15 61.21
N SER A 396 19.58 2.77 62.23
CA SER A 396 18.50 2.18 63.01
C SER A 396 17.21 1.89 62.22
N ARG A 397 17.00 2.50 61.05
CA ARG A 397 15.85 2.21 60.19
C ARG A 397 16.03 0.92 59.41
N VAL A 398 17.24 0.65 58.93
CA VAL A 398 17.58 -0.65 58.32
C VAL A 398 17.51 -1.75 59.37
N ARG A 399 17.94 -1.47 60.61
CA ARG A 399 17.77 -2.39 61.75
C ARG A 399 16.29 -2.70 62.03
N ASN A 400 15.41 -1.69 61.97
CA ASN A 400 13.98 -1.90 62.16
C ASN A 400 13.41 -2.83 61.08
N LEU A 401 13.80 -2.63 59.82
CA LEU A 401 13.41 -3.50 58.72
C LEU A 401 13.93 -4.93 58.88
N TYR A 402 15.19 -5.08 59.31
CA TYR A 402 15.78 -6.38 59.64
C TYR A 402 14.96 -7.11 60.71
N ASN A 403 14.60 -6.43 61.80
CA ASN A 403 13.82 -7.01 62.90
C ASN A 403 12.44 -7.52 62.40
N VAL A 404 11.75 -6.76 61.55
CA VAL A 404 10.47 -7.20 60.98
C VAL A 404 10.67 -8.36 60.00
N PHE A 405 11.74 -8.34 59.20
CA PHE A 405 12.06 -9.40 58.27
C PHE A 405 12.29 -10.75 58.97
N VAL A 406 13.11 -10.79 60.01
CA VAL A 406 13.40 -12.04 60.76
C VAL A 406 12.20 -12.52 61.58
N HIS A 407 11.33 -11.62 62.04
CA HIS A 407 10.06 -11.99 62.67
C HIS A 407 9.12 -12.79 61.74
N MET A 408 9.28 -12.70 60.41
CA MET A 408 8.55 -13.55 59.45
C MET A 408 8.92 -15.03 59.55
N PHE A 409 10.07 -15.36 60.15
CA PHE A 409 10.63 -16.71 60.19
C PHE A 409 10.63 -17.33 61.60
N GLY A 410 10.27 -16.59 62.65
CA GLY A 410 10.14 -17.13 64.00
C GLY A 410 9.91 -16.08 65.10
N GLN A 411 9.62 -16.54 66.32
CA GLN A 411 9.63 -15.67 67.50
C GLN A 411 11.08 -15.45 67.95
N TRP A 412 11.66 -14.35 67.51
CA TRP A 412 12.99 -13.95 67.96
C TRP A 412 12.87 -13.01 69.17
N GLN A 413 13.61 -13.30 70.24
CA GLN A 413 13.84 -12.33 71.30
C GLN A 413 14.87 -11.33 70.81
N LEU A 414 14.45 -10.07 70.68
CA LEU A 414 15.33 -8.96 70.35
C LEU A 414 16.38 -8.81 71.45
N ASP A 415 17.63 -9.17 71.14
CA ASP A 415 18.76 -8.82 71.98
C ASP A 415 19.09 -7.33 71.74
N TRP A 416 18.51 -6.47 72.57
CA TRP A 416 18.56 -5.01 72.38
C TRP A 416 19.90 -4.42 72.83
N HIS A 417 20.95 -4.68 72.06
CA HIS A 417 22.18 -3.92 72.14
C HIS A 417 22.11 -2.70 71.21
N ILE A 418 22.16 -1.51 71.82
CA ILE A 418 22.17 -0.24 71.09
C ILE A 418 23.47 -0.17 70.27
N HIS A 419 23.36 0.12 68.97
CA HIS A 419 24.49 0.24 68.04
C HIS A 419 25.36 -1.02 67.87
N ALA A 420 24.79 -2.20 68.08
CA ALA A 420 25.48 -3.47 67.89
C ALA A 420 25.01 -4.21 66.62
N ASN A 421 25.87 -5.13 66.16
CA ASN A 421 25.50 -6.11 65.13
C ASN A 421 24.52 -7.14 65.71
N SER A 422 23.75 -7.79 64.85
CA SER A 422 22.82 -8.85 65.25
C SER A 422 22.80 -9.95 64.19
N SER A 423 22.67 -11.20 64.60
CA SER A 423 22.56 -12.34 63.69
C SER A 423 21.35 -13.21 64.05
N PHE A 424 20.68 -13.68 63.00
CA PHE A 424 19.57 -14.61 63.09
C PHE A 424 19.91 -15.84 62.27
N HIS A 425 19.92 -17.00 62.92
CA HIS A 425 20.18 -18.29 62.28
C HIS A 425 18.96 -19.20 62.45
N SER A 426 18.39 -19.63 61.32
CA SER A 426 17.30 -20.60 61.28
C SER A 426 17.59 -21.52 60.12
N ASP A 427 18.03 -22.76 60.39
CA ASP A 427 18.52 -23.66 59.36
C ASP A 427 17.48 -23.79 58.22
N PRO A 428 17.76 -23.27 57.01
CA PRO A 428 19.07 -22.98 56.44
C PRO A 428 19.36 -21.50 56.09
N LEU A 429 18.55 -20.58 56.63
CA LEU A 429 18.63 -19.14 56.49
C LEU A 429 19.55 -18.52 57.56
N THR A 430 20.52 -17.74 57.11
CA THR A 430 21.30 -16.82 57.95
C THR A 430 20.95 -15.39 57.54
N VAL A 431 20.55 -14.57 58.51
CA VAL A 431 20.28 -13.15 58.29
C VAL A 431 21.09 -12.34 59.29
N GLU A 432 21.92 -11.44 58.79
CA GLU A 432 22.73 -10.58 59.64
C GLU A 432 22.39 -9.12 59.48
N PHE A 433 22.44 -8.39 60.57
CA PHE A 433 22.43 -6.94 60.61
C PHE A 433 23.76 -6.41 61.10
N ILE A 434 24.40 -5.57 60.29
CA ILE A 434 25.67 -4.92 60.61
C ILE A 434 25.40 -3.43 60.83
N TRP A 435 25.55 -2.97 62.08
CA TRP A 435 25.31 -1.59 62.46
C TRP A 435 26.34 -0.67 61.83
N ARG A 436 25.92 0.19 60.90
CA ARG A 436 26.75 1.18 60.19
C ARG A 436 25.95 2.45 59.90
N SER A 437 26.02 3.40 60.81
CA SER A 437 25.23 4.63 60.75
C SER A 437 25.56 5.55 59.57
N PHE A 438 26.84 5.64 59.20
CA PHE A 438 27.32 6.46 58.07
C PHE A 438 27.65 5.60 56.85
N ALA A 439 27.52 6.16 55.64
CA ALA A 439 27.84 5.47 54.39
C ALA A 439 29.34 5.09 54.32
N SER A 440 30.20 5.89 54.94
CA SER A 440 31.63 5.62 55.11
C SER A 440 31.91 4.52 56.11
N GLY A 441 30.94 4.18 56.95
CA GLY A 441 31.02 3.08 57.90
C GLY A 441 30.62 1.75 57.29
N VAL A 442 29.90 1.70 56.15
CA VAL A 442 29.35 0.48 55.53
C VAL A 442 30.48 -0.44 55.02
N TRP A 443 31.24 -1.01 55.94
CA TRP A 443 32.35 -1.92 55.73
C TRP A 443 31.94 -3.31 56.19
N GLY A 444 32.05 -4.26 55.26
CA GLY A 444 32.21 -5.70 55.45
C GLY A 444 31.19 -6.39 56.33
N PHE A 445 30.39 -7.26 55.73
CA PHE A 445 29.98 -8.49 56.42
C PHE A 445 31.24 -9.31 56.76
N PRO A 446 31.24 -10.15 57.81
CA PRO A 446 32.42 -10.93 58.22
C PRO A 446 33.08 -11.61 57.01
N GLN A 447 34.41 -11.54 56.90
CA GLN A 447 35.15 -12.17 55.81
C GLN A 447 34.97 -13.70 55.82
N ARG A 448 35.24 -14.34 54.66
CA ARG A 448 35.12 -15.77 54.30
C ARG A 448 35.49 -16.83 55.36
N ASP A 449 36.16 -16.46 56.44
CA ASP A 449 36.67 -17.40 57.45
C ASP A 449 35.61 -17.79 58.49
N GLU A 450 34.55 -17.00 58.68
CA GLU A 450 33.50 -17.25 59.70
C GLU A 450 32.22 -17.87 59.11
N TYR A 451 31.93 -17.62 57.82
CA TYR A 451 30.81 -18.22 57.10
C TYR A 451 31.24 -18.75 55.73
N PRO A 452 30.85 -19.99 55.35
CA PRO A 452 31.33 -20.64 54.11
C PRO A 452 30.83 -20.02 52.80
N PHE A 453 29.91 -19.03 52.82
CA PHE A 453 29.23 -18.52 51.62
C PHE A 453 29.03 -16.99 51.65
N GLU A 454 29.05 -16.36 50.47
CA GLU A 454 28.78 -14.92 50.28
C GLU A 454 27.27 -14.60 50.35
N PRO A 455 26.87 -13.37 50.75
CA PRO A 455 25.46 -13.00 50.83
C PRO A 455 24.83 -12.91 49.43
N THR A 456 23.67 -13.53 49.24
CA THR A 456 22.92 -13.53 47.97
C THR A 456 22.12 -12.24 47.78
N LEU A 457 21.73 -11.60 48.88
CA LEU A 457 21.01 -10.34 48.93
C LEU A 457 21.58 -9.47 50.05
N ILE A 458 21.88 -8.22 49.73
CA ILE A 458 22.27 -7.20 50.71
C ILE A 458 21.29 -6.02 50.63
N ILE A 459 20.72 -5.64 51.78
CA ILE A 459 19.90 -4.44 51.94
C ILE A 459 20.73 -3.40 52.70
N VAL A 460 21.00 -2.27 52.06
CA VAL A 460 21.81 -1.18 52.61
C VAL A 460 20.97 0.08 52.72
N GLY A 461 21.18 0.87 53.77
CA GLY A 461 20.59 2.20 53.88
C GLY A 461 21.33 3.06 54.90
N SER A 462 21.65 4.29 54.52
CA SER A 462 22.27 5.27 55.41
C SER A 462 21.81 6.67 55.02
N GLY A 463 21.66 7.54 56.00
CA GLY A 463 21.25 8.93 55.78
C GLY A 463 20.70 9.61 57.03
N LEU A 464 20.16 8.85 57.99
CA LEU A 464 19.59 9.41 59.22
C LEU A 464 20.66 10.12 60.06
N TRP A 465 21.81 9.48 60.26
CA TRP A 465 22.88 10.01 61.12
C TRP A 465 23.57 11.25 60.56
N TYR A 466 23.53 11.46 59.23
CA TYR A 466 24.03 12.69 58.62
C TYR A 466 23.19 13.91 58.99
N VAL A 467 21.95 13.71 59.46
CA VAL A 467 21.03 14.79 59.78
C VAL A 467 20.65 14.85 61.27
N GLU A 468 21.29 14.04 62.11
CA GLU A 468 21.15 14.12 63.57
C GLU A 468 21.79 15.40 64.11
N PRO A 469 21.16 16.12 65.06
CA PRO A 469 21.58 17.46 65.45
C PRO A 469 23.01 17.48 66.01
N GLU A 470 23.42 16.39 66.68
CA GLU A 470 24.75 16.21 67.26
C GLU A 470 25.85 16.06 66.19
N ASN A 471 25.49 15.58 65.00
CA ASN A 471 26.38 15.25 63.91
C ASN A 471 26.40 16.30 62.79
N MET A 472 25.47 17.26 62.80
CA MET A 472 25.39 18.31 61.79
C MET A 472 26.55 19.31 61.93
N ARG A 473 27.16 19.63 60.79
CA ARG A 473 28.35 20.51 60.64
C ARG A 473 28.24 21.48 59.45
N GLY A 474 27.09 21.54 58.77
CA GLY A 474 26.82 22.41 57.61
C GLY A 474 27.41 21.92 56.29
N LYS A 475 27.78 20.63 56.19
CA LYS A 475 28.38 19.99 54.99
C LYS A 475 27.89 18.56 54.77
N GLU A 476 26.65 18.27 55.18
CA GLU A 476 26.07 16.93 55.27
C GLU A 476 26.03 16.22 53.91
N THR A 477 25.56 16.90 52.86
CA THR A 477 25.41 16.31 51.51
C THR A 477 26.75 16.06 50.84
N THR A 478 27.74 16.92 51.10
CA THR A 478 29.12 16.73 50.63
C THR A 478 29.80 15.58 51.36
N ALA A 479 29.62 15.48 52.69
CA ALA A 479 30.12 14.37 53.49
C ALA A 479 29.50 13.04 53.03
N PHE A 480 28.18 12.99 52.86
CA PHE A 480 27.48 11.81 52.35
C PHE A 480 27.98 11.41 50.95
N ARG A 481 28.13 12.36 50.02
CA ARG A 481 28.63 12.08 48.66
C ARG A 481 30.02 11.44 48.69
N ARG A 482 30.95 12.02 49.46
CA ARG A 482 32.31 11.50 49.61
C ARG A 482 32.30 10.09 50.18
N ASP A 483 31.53 9.90 51.25
CA ASP A 483 31.43 8.64 51.97
C ASP A 483 30.80 7.54 51.09
N LEU A 484 29.76 7.88 50.32
CA LEU A 484 29.12 6.95 49.37
C LEU A 484 30.04 6.59 48.19
N LEU A 485 30.79 7.55 47.64
CA LEU A 485 31.79 7.26 46.61
C LEU A 485 32.89 6.33 47.13
N HIS A 486 33.31 6.52 48.38
CA HIS A 486 34.28 5.64 49.02
C HIS A 486 33.74 4.22 49.22
N TRP A 487 32.46 4.09 49.58
CA TRP A 487 31.79 2.80 49.64
C TRP A 487 31.72 2.13 48.26
N ILE A 488 31.28 2.86 47.23
CA ILE A 488 31.19 2.35 45.84
C ILE A 488 32.54 1.83 45.36
N ALA A 489 33.62 2.56 45.63
CA ALA A 489 34.99 2.18 45.24
C ALA A 489 35.47 0.87 45.88
N ASN A 490 34.87 0.44 46.99
CA ASN A 490 35.25 -0.77 47.72
C ASN A 490 34.26 -1.93 47.57
N LEU A 491 33.13 -1.76 46.87
CA LEU A 491 32.09 -2.77 46.69
C LEU A 491 32.63 -4.12 46.16
N THR A 492 33.51 -4.08 45.17
CA THR A 492 34.08 -5.29 44.54
C THR A 492 35.00 -6.10 45.47
N ARG A 493 35.38 -5.57 46.63
CA ARG A 493 36.15 -6.31 47.64
C ARG A 493 35.27 -7.21 48.51
N TRP A 494 33.97 -6.96 48.56
CA TRP A 494 33.06 -7.57 49.55
C TRP A 494 31.88 -8.32 48.92
N THR A 495 31.62 -8.08 47.65
CA THR A 495 30.52 -8.69 46.92
C THR A 495 30.99 -9.08 45.54
N ASP A 496 30.68 -10.29 45.10
CA ASP A 496 30.76 -10.64 43.68
C ASP A 496 29.54 -10.05 42.96
N PRO A 497 29.73 -9.13 41.99
CA PRO A 497 28.63 -8.53 41.23
C PRO A 497 27.75 -9.55 40.50
N ASP A 498 28.26 -10.75 40.25
CA ASP A 498 27.55 -11.82 39.56
C ASP A 498 26.70 -12.68 40.53
N SER A 499 26.97 -12.65 41.84
CA SER A 499 26.36 -13.53 42.84
C SER A 499 25.59 -12.80 43.96
N THR A 500 25.76 -11.48 44.08
CA THR A 500 25.11 -10.66 45.10
C THR A 500 24.21 -9.56 44.51
N LEU A 501 22.93 -9.56 44.88
CA LEU A 501 22.03 -8.44 44.63
C LEU A 501 22.12 -7.41 45.76
N ILE A 502 22.33 -6.13 45.45
CA ILE A 502 22.37 -5.05 46.44
C ILE A 502 21.15 -4.15 46.27
N ILE A 503 20.44 -3.87 47.36
CA ILE A 503 19.30 -2.94 47.40
C ILE A 503 19.68 -1.76 48.30
N TRP A 504 19.65 -0.55 47.75
CA TRP A 504 19.86 0.68 48.51
C TRP A 504 18.52 1.33 48.89
N LYS A 505 18.16 1.27 50.17
CA LYS A 505 16.95 1.86 50.75
C LYS A 505 17.12 3.36 50.97
N PHE A 506 16.20 4.15 50.43
CA PHE A 506 16.14 5.58 50.70
C PHE A 506 15.70 5.90 52.13
N ALA A 507 16.22 7.00 52.65
CA ALA A 507 15.86 7.53 53.95
C ALA A 507 14.57 8.36 53.83
N SER A 508 13.50 7.94 54.49
CA SER A 508 12.24 8.65 54.64
C SER A 508 12.38 9.94 55.48
N GLY A 509 11.48 10.90 55.34
CA GLY A 509 11.52 12.13 56.16
C GLY A 509 11.28 11.87 57.66
N LEU A 510 11.74 12.76 58.53
CA LEU A 510 11.51 12.77 59.98
C LEU A 510 10.10 13.24 60.34
N SER A 511 9.61 12.79 61.50
CA SER A 511 8.32 13.20 62.07
C SER A 511 8.44 14.48 62.89
N HIS A 512 7.86 15.57 62.38
CA HIS A 512 7.83 16.86 63.11
C HIS A 512 7.06 16.84 64.44
N ARG A 513 6.26 15.79 64.71
CA ARG A 513 5.42 15.70 65.93
C ARG A 513 6.13 15.09 67.14
N HIS A 514 7.27 14.42 66.94
CA HIS A 514 7.96 13.65 67.99
C HIS A 514 9.40 14.10 68.22
N ILE A 515 9.77 15.30 67.74
CA ILE A 515 11.13 15.86 67.87
C ILE A 515 11.38 16.27 69.33
N PRO A 516 12.35 15.65 70.04
CA PRO A 516 12.78 16.13 71.35
C PRO A 516 13.66 17.39 71.22
N PRO A 517 13.76 18.24 72.26
CA PRO A 517 14.77 19.30 72.32
C PRO A 517 16.19 18.72 72.49
N PRO A 518 17.25 19.30 71.87
CA PRO A 518 17.24 20.46 70.99
C PRO A 518 16.64 20.15 69.61
N SER A 519 15.83 21.08 69.11
CA SER A 519 15.08 20.96 67.86
C SER A 519 15.99 20.73 66.66
N PHE A 520 15.66 19.75 65.82
CA PHE A 520 16.26 19.61 64.49
C PHE A 520 16.16 20.93 63.70
N PRO A 521 17.18 21.30 62.90
CA PRO A 521 17.08 22.44 62.00
C PRO A 521 15.86 22.33 61.06
N VAL A 522 15.23 23.47 60.75
CA VAL A 522 14.00 23.55 59.91
C VAL A 522 14.16 22.83 58.56
N ASN A 523 15.38 22.70 58.05
CA ASN A 523 15.68 22.14 56.73
C ASN A 523 16.06 20.64 56.71
N THR A 524 15.99 19.92 57.83
CA THR A 524 16.47 18.52 57.90
C THR A 524 15.85 17.60 56.85
N ASN A 525 14.53 17.66 56.63
CA ASN A 525 13.87 16.82 55.62
C ASN A 525 14.28 17.17 54.17
N ALA A 526 14.67 18.42 53.89
CA ALA A 526 15.20 18.79 52.58
C ALA A 526 16.62 18.24 52.38
N ILE A 527 17.46 18.29 53.42
CA ILE A 527 18.79 17.68 53.41
C ILE A 527 18.68 16.17 53.16
N MET A 528 17.73 15.48 53.79
CA MET A 528 17.47 14.05 53.52
C MET A 528 17.03 13.79 52.07
N ALA A 529 16.19 14.66 51.50
CA ALA A 529 15.80 14.55 50.08
C ALA A 529 17.00 14.73 49.14
N GLU A 530 17.91 15.65 49.46
CA GLU A 530 19.15 15.86 48.71
C GLU A 530 20.09 14.65 48.83
N ILE A 531 20.25 14.07 50.03
CA ILE A 531 21.00 12.82 50.25
C ILE A 531 20.45 11.67 49.40
N ASN A 532 19.13 11.48 49.35
CA ASN A 532 18.50 10.47 48.50
C ASN A 532 18.74 10.76 47.00
N SER A 533 18.71 12.03 46.59
CA SER A 533 19.03 12.43 45.22
C SER A 533 20.46 12.05 44.83
N ILE A 534 21.44 12.32 45.71
CA ILE A 534 22.84 11.94 45.54
C ILE A 534 22.98 10.42 45.44
N ALA A 535 22.30 9.66 46.31
CA ALA A 535 22.31 8.20 46.24
C ALA A 535 21.73 7.69 44.91
N LYS A 536 20.64 8.29 44.42
CA LYS A 536 20.07 7.95 43.11
C LYS A 536 21.06 8.18 41.98
N GLU A 537 21.70 9.34 41.97
CA GLU A 537 22.67 9.76 40.96
C GLU A 537 23.85 8.80 40.88
N LEU A 538 24.44 8.47 42.04
CA LEU A 538 25.67 7.67 42.10
C LEU A 538 25.44 6.16 41.94
N LEU A 539 24.27 5.64 42.38
CA LEU A 539 24.02 4.19 42.43
C LEU A 539 23.23 3.65 41.24
N SER A 540 22.34 4.44 40.64
CA SER A 540 21.52 3.98 39.49
C SER A 540 22.32 3.48 38.27
N PRO A 541 23.53 3.99 37.97
CA PRO A 541 24.36 3.46 36.89
C PRO A 541 24.97 2.08 37.16
N ILE A 542 24.96 1.59 38.41
CA ILE A 542 25.66 0.36 38.80
C ILE A 542 24.72 -0.86 38.61
N PRO A 543 25.07 -1.85 37.75
CA PRO A 543 24.13 -2.88 37.31
C PRO A 543 23.55 -3.80 38.39
N ASN A 544 24.31 -4.09 39.45
CA ASN A 544 23.93 -4.97 40.55
C ASN A 544 23.34 -4.24 41.76
N ILE A 545 23.15 -2.92 41.66
CA ILE A 545 22.53 -2.10 42.71
C ILE A 545 21.16 -1.62 42.26
N ILE A 546 20.15 -1.94 43.06
CA ILE A 546 18.80 -1.45 42.89
C ILE A 546 18.52 -0.36 43.91
N VAL A 547 18.20 0.83 43.42
CA VAL A 547 17.76 1.95 44.26
C VAL A 547 16.28 1.79 44.61
N TRP A 548 15.96 1.76 45.90
CA TRP A 548 14.62 1.59 46.44
C TRP A 548 14.06 2.93 46.95
N ASP A 549 13.33 3.64 46.09
CA ASP A 549 12.73 4.93 46.40
C ASP A 549 11.24 4.85 46.84
N ASN A 550 10.57 3.73 46.55
CA ASN A 550 9.17 3.51 46.91
C ASN A 550 8.88 3.55 48.42
N GLY A 551 9.86 3.24 49.29
CA GLY A 551 9.68 3.30 50.74
C GLY A 551 9.17 4.66 51.22
N ILE A 552 9.63 5.76 50.61
CA ILE A 552 9.16 7.13 50.92
C ILE A 552 7.67 7.27 50.61
N ARG A 553 7.21 6.72 49.49
CA ARG A 553 5.82 6.82 49.03
C ARG A 553 4.90 5.92 49.85
N VAL A 554 5.34 4.73 50.22
CA VAL A 554 4.62 3.84 51.16
C VAL A 554 4.35 4.59 52.48
N THR A 555 5.37 5.22 53.06
CA THR A 555 5.23 6.02 54.28
C THR A 555 4.25 7.19 54.09
N ALA A 556 4.30 7.88 52.95
CA ALA A 556 3.39 8.98 52.65
C ALA A 556 1.92 8.54 52.53
N GLU A 557 1.63 7.44 51.83
CA GLU A 557 0.26 6.93 51.66
C GLU A 557 -0.29 6.36 52.98
N LEU A 558 0.50 5.58 53.73
CA LEU A 558 0.07 5.06 55.03
C LEU A 558 -0.16 6.18 56.06
N LYS A 559 0.58 7.30 55.95
CA LYS A 559 0.35 8.51 56.77
C LYS A 559 -1.01 9.14 56.46
N ARG A 560 -1.47 9.15 55.20
CA ARG A 560 -2.79 9.70 54.81
C ARG A 560 -3.96 8.94 55.44
N VAL A 561 -3.82 7.63 55.60
CA VAL A 561 -4.84 6.77 56.23
C VAL A 561 -4.65 6.57 57.73
N ASN A 562 -3.82 7.41 58.37
CA ASN A 562 -3.52 7.39 59.81
C ASN A 562 -3.03 6.04 60.35
N ARG A 563 -2.30 5.27 59.51
CA ARG A 563 -1.71 3.96 59.86
C ARG A 563 -0.22 4.03 60.16
N VAL A 564 0.42 5.18 59.95
CA VAL A 564 1.79 5.44 60.43
C VAL A 564 1.73 6.04 61.82
N ILE A 565 2.10 5.25 62.83
CA ILE A 565 2.42 5.76 64.16
C ILE A 565 3.94 5.86 64.19
N TRP A 566 4.45 7.05 64.43
CA TRP A 566 5.89 7.22 64.60
C TRP A 566 6.23 6.73 66.01
N ARG A 567 7.19 5.81 66.12
CA ARG A 567 7.68 5.38 67.44
C ARG A 567 8.41 6.54 68.12
N ASP A 568 9.18 7.28 67.33
CA ASP A 568 9.88 8.51 67.69
C ASP A 568 10.05 9.41 66.45
N TYR A 569 10.88 10.44 66.52
CA TYR A 569 11.09 11.36 65.40
C TYR A 569 11.69 10.70 64.15
N ALA A 570 12.37 9.54 64.29
CA ALA A 570 13.14 8.90 63.23
C ALA A 570 12.56 7.57 62.76
N HIS A 571 11.82 6.82 63.59
CA HIS A 571 11.39 5.45 63.30
C HIS A 571 9.89 5.37 62.99
N GLU A 572 9.55 4.83 61.81
CA GLU A 572 8.17 4.50 61.43
C GLU A 572 7.62 3.27 62.17
N THR A 573 6.30 3.12 62.21
CA THR A 573 5.64 1.92 62.72
C THR A 573 6.02 0.65 61.96
N VAL A 574 5.84 -0.48 62.64
CA VAL A 574 5.88 -1.85 62.10
C VAL A 574 5.16 -1.97 60.75
N GLY A 575 4.02 -1.30 60.55
CA GLY A 575 3.26 -1.38 59.29
C GLY A 575 3.98 -0.91 58.01
N VAL A 576 4.93 0.04 58.10
CA VAL A 576 5.77 0.41 56.94
C VAL A 576 6.78 -0.70 56.66
N SER A 577 7.46 -1.16 57.72
CA SER A 577 8.44 -2.24 57.64
C SER A 577 7.82 -3.60 57.26
N ASP A 578 6.53 -3.83 57.53
CA ASP A 578 5.77 -4.99 57.06
C ASP A 578 5.63 -4.98 55.54
N VAL A 579 5.22 -3.85 54.97
CA VAL A 579 5.13 -3.66 53.51
C VAL A 579 6.50 -3.81 52.86
N GLU A 580 7.52 -3.20 53.46
CA GLU A 580 8.90 -3.29 52.98
C GLU A 580 9.44 -4.74 53.04
N THR A 581 9.12 -5.48 54.09
CA THR A 581 9.43 -6.92 54.22
C THR A 581 8.75 -7.73 53.12
N GLN A 582 7.48 -7.45 52.83
CA GLN A 582 6.76 -8.09 51.73
C GLN A 582 7.38 -7.75 50.37
N MET A 583 7.84 -6.52 50.16
CA MET A 583 8.59 -6.15 48.94
C MET A 583 9.87 -6.96 48.78
N ILE A 584 10.67 -7.10 49.85
CA ILE A 584 11.88 -7.93 49.84
C ILE A 584 11.55 -9.38 49.49
N LEU A 585 10.51 -9.95 50.11
CA LEU A 585 10.08 -11.32 49.82
C LEU A 585 9.59 -11.46 48.37
N ASN A 586 8.90 -10.47 47.80
CA ASN A 586 8.51 -10.52 46.39
C ASN A 586 9.72 -10.50 45.44
N ILE A 587 10.77 -9.73 45.77
CA ILE A 587 12.01 -9.70 45.00
C ILE A 587 12.74 -11.04 45.11
N TYR A 588 12.81 -11.61 46.31
CA TYR A 588 13.60 -12.81 46.59
C TYR A 588 12.89 -14.10 46.16
N CYS A 589 11.57 -14.19 46.39
CA CYS A 589 10.83 -15.44 46.37
C CYS A 589 9.90 -15.63 45.17
N ASN A 590 9.43 -14.57 44.49
CA ASN A 590 8.39 -14.75 43.44
C ASN A 590 8.89 -15.62 42.28
N GLU A 591 10.17 -15.51 41.91
CA GLU A 591 10.77 -16.34 40.86
C GLU A 591 10.92 -17.82 41.26
N LEU A 592 11.13 -18.09 42.55
CA LEU A 592 11.26 -19.44 43.11
C LEU A 592 9.89 -20.11 43.26
N MET A 593 8.92 -19.35 43.75
CA MET A 593 7.60 -19.85 44.12
C MET A 593 6.62 -19.92 42.95
N GLN A 594 6.85 -19.13 41.89
CA GLN A 594 6.08 -19.16 40.63
C GLN A 594 4.57 -19.06 40.83
N PHE A 595 4.12 -18.12 41.67
CA PHE A 595 2.71 -17.89 41.90
C PHE A 595 1.99 -17.45 40.61
N ILE A 596 0.75 -17.92 40.40
CA ILE A 596 -0.07 -17.66 39.21
C ILE A 596 -1.12 -16.57 39.52
N ASP A 597 -0.69 -15.51 40.20
CA ASP A 597 -1.53 -14.43 40.70
C ASP A 597 -1.16 -13.05 40.12
N GLY A 598 -0.32 -13.03 39.09
CA GLY A 598 0.07 -11.81 38.36
C GLY A 598 1.16 -10.99 39.05
N THR A 599 1.95 -11.65 39.92
CA THR A 599 2.85 -10.97 40.85
C THR A 599 4.13 -10.45 40.20
N CYS A 600 4.62 -9.31 40.68
CA CYS A 600 5.81 -8.62 40.18
C CYS A 600 7.10 -9.47 40.32
N CYS A 601 8.20 -9.09 39.66
CA CYS A 601 9.54 -9.63 39.91
C CYS A 601 9.75 -11.14 39.61
N THR A 602 9.36 -11.58 38.42
CA THR A 602 9.66 -12.94 37.92
C THR A 602 11.00 -13.07 37.19
N THR A 603 11.92 -12.09 37.31
CA THR A 603 13.10 -12.00 36.42
C THR A 603 14.39 -11.58 37.15
N GLY A 604 15.27 -12.54 37.46
CA GLY A 604 16.72 -12.29 37.57
C GLY A 604 17.46 -13.04 38.69
N LEU A 605 16.86 -13.20 39.87
CA LEU A 605 17.56 -13.70 41.06
C LEU A 605 17.88 -15.21 40.96
N LYS A 606 17.09 -15.98 40.21
CA LYS A 606 17.37 -17.42 39.98
C LYS A 606 18.66 -17.68 39.21
N ASN A 607 19.10 -16.74 38.36
CA ASN A 607 20.36 -16.87 37.62
C ASN A 607 21.57 -16.56 38.53
N VAL A 608 21.41 -15.58 39.42
CA VAL A 608 22.35 -15.25 40.51
C VAL A 608 22.51 -16.46 41.44
N LEU A 609 21.41 -17.03 41.92
CA LEU A 609 21.40 -18.24 42.76
C LEU A 609 22.06 -19.45 42.07
N LYS A 610 22.07 -19.53 40.73
CA LYS A 610 22.65 -20.66 39.96
C LYS A 610 24.10 -20.46 39.52
N GLY A 611 24.74 -19.32 39.83
CA GLY A 611 26.12 -19.02 39.46
C GLY A 611 26.42 -19.10 37.96
N ARG A 612 25.42 -18.90 37.07
CA ARG A 612 25.59 -19.01 35.62
C ARG A 612 25.66 -17.64 34.96
N ARG A 613 26.80 -17.34 34.31
CA ARG A 613 26.93 -16.26 33.33
C ARG A 613 25.86 -16.44 32.25
N ASN A 614 24.92 -15.50 32.16
CA ASN A 614 24.25 -15.14 30.90
C ASN A 614 23.34 -13.93 31.13
N VAL A 615 23.82 -12.76 30.68
CA VAL A 615 23.07 -11.50 30.55
C VAL A 615 21.93 -11.59 29.50
N ALA A 616 21.72 -12.76 28.87
CA ALA A 616 20.68 -13.00 27.87
C ALA A 616 19.33 -13.51 28.42
N GLY A 617 19.18 -13.68 29.74
CA GLY A 617 18.01 -14.31 30.37
C GLY A 617 16.89 -13.40 30.86
N MET A 618 16.94 -12.08 30.64
CA MET A 618 15.96 -11.11 31.18
C MET A 618 14.79 -10.82 30.22
N ILE A 619 14.15 -11.84 29.65
CA ILE A 619 13.00 -11.66 28.76
C ILE A 619 11.93 -12.71 29.07
N ASN A 620 10.94 -12.34 29.89
CA ASN A 620 9.50 -12.65 29.69
C ASN A 620 8.74 -12.59 31.02
N SER A 621 7.82 -11.64 31.13
CA SER A 621 6.39 -11.93 31.27
C SER A 621 5.62 -10.62 31.46
N HIS A 622 4.36 -10.64 31.03
CA HIS A 622 3.39 -9.52 31.05
C HIS A 622 3.44 -8.55 29.87
N VAL A 623 3.43 -9.11 28.66
CA VAL A 623 2.44 -8.63 27.68
C VAL A 623 1.58 -9.83 27.31
N THR A 624 0.29 -9.77 27.58
CA THR A 624 -0.60 -10.86 27.16
C THR A 624 -0.56 -10.97 25.64
N VAL A 625 -0.56 -12.19 25.09
CA VAL A 625 -0.60 -12.44 23.64
C VAL A 625 -1.66 -11.57 22.95
N LYS A 626 -2.80 -11.33 23.64
CA LYS A 626 -3.89 -10.46 23.19
C LYS A 626 -3.50 -8.98 23.08
N GLN A 627 -2.66 -8.45 23.97
CA GLN A 627 -2.15 -7.08 23.92
C GLN A 627 -1.04 -6.90 22.89
N VAL A 628 -0.14 -7.87 22.71
CA VAL A 628 0.85 -7.85 21.61
C VAL A 628 0.16 -7.96 20.26
N LEU A 629 -0.82 -8.88 20.13
CA LEU A 629 -1.66 -8.95 18.93
C LEU A 629 -2.43 -7.65 18.72
N CYS A 630 -3.04 -7.03 19.73
CA CYS A 630 -3.67 -5.72 19.53
C CYS A 630 -2.66 -4.64 19.12
N MET A 631 -1.48 -4.55 19.74
CA MET A 631 -0.50 -3.50 19.40
C MET A 631 0.21 -3.72 18.06
N ILE A 632 0.24 -4.94 17.51
CA ILE A 632 0.84 -5.23 16.20
C ILE A 632 -0.23 -5.38 15.12
N VAL A 633 -1.26 -6.20 15.38
CA VAL A 633 -2.33 -6.51 14.43
C VAL A 633 -3.31 -5.36 14.28
N PHE A 634 -3.60 -4.55 15.31
CA PHE A 634 -4.47 -3.38 15.11
C PHE A 634 -3.84 -2.34 14.17
N PRO A 635 -2.61 -1.83 14.37
CA PRO A 635 -2.00 -0.91 13.42
C PRO A 635 -1.71 -1.57 12.06
N TYR A 636 -1.42 -2.88 12.01
CA TYR A 636 -1.26 -3.59 10.73
C TYR A 636 -2.60 -3.75 9.98
N CYS A 637 -3.71 -4.05 10.66
CA CYS A 637 -5.05 -4.08 10.08
C CYS A 637 -5.52 -2.69 9.69
N VAL A 638 -5.23 -1.66 10.48
CA VAL A 638 -5.49 -0.25 10.13
C VAL A 638 -4.65 0.15 8.93
N PHE A 639 -3.39 -0.29 8.82
CA PHE A 639 -2.55 -0.04 7.64
C PHE A 639 -3.05 -0.80 6.41
N LEU A 640 -3.42 -2.07 6.54
CA LEU A 640 -4.05 -2.84 5.45
C LEU A 640 -5.37 -2.22 5.02
N GLU A 641 -6.20 -1.79 5.96
CA GLU A 641 -7.44 -1.06 5.67
C GLU A 641 -7.14 0.31 5.07
N LEU A 642 -6.13 1.06 5.51
CA LEU A 642 -5.72 2.32 4.87
C LEU A 642 -5.16 2.10 3.47
N MET A 643 -4.42 1.02 3.22
CA MET A 643 -3.95 0.64 1.89
C MET A 643 -5.10 0.17 1.00
N LEU A 644 -6.06 -0.58 1.55
CA LEU A 644 -7.28 -1.00 0.85
C LEU A 644 -8.24 0.18 0.64
N VAL A 645 -8.30 1.14 1.57
CA VAL A 645 -9.08 2.37 1.50
C VAL A 645 -8.41 3.33 0.53
N GLN A 646 -7.09 3.47 0.50
CA GLN A 646 -6.38 4.24 -0.52
C GLN A 646 -6.54 3.61 -1.90
N ARG A 647 -6.56 2.26 -1.98
CA ARG A 647 -6.91 1.49 -3.18
C ARG A 647 -8.39 1.63 -3.57
N ARG A 648 -9.31 1.78 -2.62
CA ARG A 648 -10.74 2.07 -2.86
C ARG A 648 -10.98 3.55 -3.18
N MET A 649 -10.22 4.47 -2.61
CA MET A 649 -10.34 5.92 -2.79
C MET A 649 -9.69 6.37 -4.10
N SER A 650 -8.69 5.65 -4.61
CA SER A 650 -8.24 5.80 -6.00
C SER A 650 -9.30 5.38 -7.02
N ASP A 651 -10.23 4.51 -6.62
CA ASP A 651 -11.32 3.98 -7.45
C ASP A 651 -12.68 4.67 -7.22
N ALA A 652 -12.79 5.57 -6.22
CA ALA A 652 -14.04 6.24 -5.84
C ALA A 652 -14.15 7.66 -6.42
N ARG A 653 -13.97 7.81 -7.74
CA ARG A 653 -14.71 8.86 -8.46
C ARG A 653 -16.09 8.30 -8.81
N ASP A 654 -17.08 9.17 -8.97
CA ASP A 654 -18.40 8.72 -9.45
C ASP A 654 -18.22 8.00 -10.79
N THR A 655 -18.37 6.68 -10.77
CA THR A 655 -18.20 5.83 -11.95
C THR A 655 -19.20 6.19 -13.06
N CYS A 656 -20.30 6.88 -12.73
CA CYS A 656 -21.28 7.41 -13.68
C CYS A 656 -20.75 8.65 -14.42
N GLU A 657 -19.94 9.48 -13.76
CA GLU A 657 -19.24 10.60 -14.41
C GLU A 657 -18.20 10.06 -15.40
N LEU A 658 -17.42 9.07 -14.97
CA LEU A 658 -16.44 8.41 -15.84
C LEU A 658 -17.12 7.74 -17.04
N LEU A 659 -18.28 7.08 -16.83
CA LEU A 659 -19.11 6.48 -17.89
C LEU A 659 -19.45 7.50 -18.98
N LEU A 660 -19.89 8.70 -18.61
CA LEU A 660 -20.39 9.71 -19.54
C LEU A 660 -19.30 10.55 -20.20
N GLN A 661 -18.10 10.62 -19.60
CA GLN A 661 -17.06 11.54 -20.04
C GLN A 661 -15.79 10.88 -20.63
N THR A 662 -15.40 9.70 -20.16
CA THR A 662 -14.09 9.10 -20.51
C THR A 662 -14.20 7.61 -20.82
N GLY A 663 -13.29 7.07 -21.63
CA GLY A 663 -13.26 5.64 -21.93
C GLY A 663 -12.29 5.29 -23.05
N LYS A 664 -12.30 4.03 -23.44
CA LYS A 664 -11.48 3.45 -24.51
C LYS A 664 -12.22 2.27 -25.14
N PHE A 665 -11.85 1.91 -26.37
CA PHE A 665 -12.30 0.64 -26.93
C PHE A 665 -11.48 -0.52 -26.36
N VAL A 666 -12.16 -1.59 -26.00
CA VAL A 666 -11.57 -2.90 -25.71
C VAL A 666 -12.28 -3.89 -26.63
N LYS A 667 -11.60 -4.38 -27.67
CA LYS A 667 -12.16 -5.35 -28.65
C LYS A 667 -13.46 -4.87 -29.31
N ASN A 668 -13.44 -3.65 -29.86
CA ASN A 668 -14.60 -3.00 -30.51
C ASN A 668 -15.78 -2.69 -29.59
N ILE A 669 -15.64 -2.86 -28.27
CA ILE A 669 -16.64 -2.46 -27.26
C ILE A 669 -16.09 -1.25 -26.51
N TRP A 670 -16.85 -0.16 -26.45
CA TRP A 670 -16.44 1.00 -25.67
C TRP A 670 -16.57 0.70 -24.17
N THR A 671 -15.51 0.99 -23.43
CA THR A 671 -15.39 0.73 -22.00
C THR A 671 -14.94 2.01 -21.31
N PRO A 672 -15.69 2.54 -20.33
CA PRO A 672 -15.27 3.73 -19.59
C PRO A 672 -13.97 3.51 -18.82
N ARG A 673 -13.25 4.59 -18.50
CA ARG A 673 -12.06 4.45 -17.66
C ARG A 673 -12.49 4.13 -16.23
N GLY A 674 -11.91 3.10 -15.63
CA GLY A 674 -12.20 2.71 -14.24
C GLY A 674 -13.39 1.77 -14.05
N CYS A 675 -14.19 1.46 -15.08
CA CYS A 675 -15.28 0.49 -14.97
C CYS A 675 -15.55 -0.24 -16.31
N SER A 676 -16.10 -1.46 -16.22
CA SER A 676 -16.52 -2.22 -17.40
C SER A 676 -17.95 -1.86 -17.79
N MET A 677 -18.23 -1.71 -19.09
CA MET A 677 -19.60 -1.51 -19.53
C MET A 677 -20.38 -2.82 -19.58
N HIS A 678 -21.59 -2.83 -19.02
CA HIS A 678 -22.55 -3.92 -19.19
C HIS A 678 -23.40 -3.68 -20.44
N ILE A 679 -23.55 -4.72 -21.24
CA ILE A 679 -24.35 -4.70 -22.47
C ILE A 679 -25.70 -5.31 -22.13
N TYR A 680 -26.75 -4.49 -22.06
CA TYR A 680 -28.09 -4.97 -21.75
C TYR A 680 -28.75 -5.61 -22.98
N SER A 681 -29.12 -6.88 -22.89
CA SER A 681 -30.12 -7.45 -23.79
C SER A 681 -31.50 -6.78 -23.59
N ALA A 682 -32.38 -6.90 -24.58
CA ALA A 682 -33.73 -6.33 -24.50
C ALA A 682 -34.51 -6.84 -23.27
N SER A 683 -34.35 -8.12 -22.91
CA SER A 683 -34.96 -8.71 -21.71
C SER A 683 -34.36 -8.17 -20.42
N GLU A 684 -33.03 -8.04 -20.33
CA GLU A 684 -32.35 -7.47 -19.16
C GLU A 684 -32.72 -6.01 -18.94
N MET A 685 -32.81 -5.21 -20.03
CA MET A 685 -33.25 -3.82 -19.97
C MET A 685 -34.68 -3.71 -19.43
N LYS A 686 -35.61 -4.52 -19.96
CA LYS A 686 -37.00 -4.57 -19.49
C LYS A 686 -37.09 -4.96 -18.02
N GLN A 687 -36.32 -5.98 -17.60
CA GLN A 687 -36.28 -6.43 -16.22
C GLN A 687 -35.75 -5.34 -15.29
N CYS A 688 -34.66 -4.67 -15.65
CA CYS A 688 -34.09 -3.56 -14.89
C CYS A 688 -35.11 -2.42 -14.70
N LEU A 689 -35.72 -1.96 -15.78
CA LEU A 689 -36.73 -0.90 -15.76
C LEU A 689 -37.97 -1.31 -14.95
N ARG A 690 -38.42 -2.57 -15.07
CA ARG A 690 -39.54 -3.09 -14.28
C ARG A 690 -39.23 -3.11 -12.78
N ILE A 691 -38.01 -3.50 -12.40
CA ILE A 691 -37.56 -3.47 -11.00
C ILE A 691 -37.56 -2.03 -10.49
N SER A 692 -37.00 -1.08 -11.25
CA SER A 692 -37.02 0.35 -10.93
C SER A 692 -38.45 0.89 -10.73
N ALA A 693 -39.36 0.59 -11.65
CA ALA A 693 -40.75 1.02 -11.56
C ALA A 693 -41.47 0.46 -10.33
N ASN A 694 -41.19 -0.80 -9.97
CA ASN A 694 -41.77 -1.44 -8.80
C ASN A 694 -41.20 -0.86 -7.49
N GLN A 695 -39.89 -0.60 -7.43
CA GLN A 695 -39.24 0.01 -6.26
C GLN A 695 -39.74 1.44 -6.03
N THR A 696 -39.85 2.23 -7.09
CA THR A 696 -40.31 3.62 -7.03
C THR A 696 -41.83 3.76 -6.98
N LYS A 697 -42.58 2.66 -7.16
CA LYS A 697 -44.05 2.59 -7.24
C LYS A 697 -44.65 3.55 -8.28
N LYS A 698 -43.90 3.90 -9.33
CA LYS A 698 -44.34 4.76 -10.44
C LYS A 698 -43.86 4.19 -11.78
N ILE A 699 -44.47 4.64 -12.88
CA ILE A 699 -43.93 4.36 -14.21
C ILE A 699 -42.60 5.09 -14.39
N ASN A 700 -41.60 4.48 -15.04
CA ASN A 700 -40.40 5.20 -15.41
C ASN A 700 -40.74 6.17 -16.55
N TYR A 701 -40.27 7.40 -16.49
CA TYR A 701 -40.50 8.38 -17.54
C TYR A 701 -39.20 9.01 -18.05
N ILE A 702 -38.85 8.73 -19.31
CA ILE A 702 -37.63 9.24 -19.97
C ILE A 702 -38.02 10.19 -21.10
N GLY A 703 -37.51 11.42 -21.06
CA GLY A 703 -37.78 12.46 -22.06
C GLY A 703 -36.55 12.78 -22.91
N PHE A 704 -36.62 12.60 -24.22
CA PHE A 704 -35.65 13.10 -25.18
C PHE A 704 -36.11 14.44 -25.75
N ILE A 705 -35.23 15.43 -25.81
CA ILE A 705 -35.56 16.78 -26.30
C ILE A 705 -34.46 17.25 -27.24
N GLY A 706 -34.83 17.69 -28.45
CA GLY A 706 -33.84 18.25 -29.35
C GLY A 706 -34.19 18.23 -30.83
N ASP A 707 -33.14 18.29 -31.64
CA ASP A 707 -33.20 18.13 -33.09
C ASP A 707 -33.24 16.65 -33.51
N SER A 708 -32.96 16.38 -34.79
CA SER A 708 -32.98 15.05 -35.37
C SER A 708 -31.97 14.08 -34.75
N ARG A 709 -30.89 14.55 -34.12
CA ARG A 709 -29.91 13.69 -33.45
C ARG A 709 -30.37 13.24 -32.07
N ALA A 710 -31.14 14.08 -31.37
CA ALA A 710 -31.86 13.66 -30.17
C ALA A 710 -32.94 12.62 -30.52
N ARG A 711 -33.60 12.79 -31.68
CA ARG A 711 -34.59 11.84 -32.19
C ARG A 711 -33.99 10.48 -32.50
N ASP A 712 -32.82 10.44 -33.15
CA ASP A 712 -32.13 9.17 -33.46
C ASP A 712 -31.82 8.38 -32.17
N ALA A 713 -31.35 9.06 -31.11
CA ALA A 713 -31.12 8.42 -29.81
C ALA A 713 -32.41 7.87 -29.18
N TYR A 714 -33.51 8.62 -29.27
CA TYR A 714 -34.83 8.15 -28.84
C TYR A 714 -35.29 6.90 -29.60
N GLN A 715 -35.16 6.91 -30.94
CA GLN A 715 -35.64 5.82 -31.79
C GLN A 715 -34.93 4.51 -31.50
N LEU A 716 -33.62 4.56 -31.23
CA LEU A 716 -32.85 3.38 -30.86
C LEU A 716 -33.21 2.89 -29.46
N PHE A 717 -33.32 3.80 -28.50
CA PHE A 717 -33.62 3.43 -27.11
C PHE A 717 -35.02 2.80 -27.02
N ALA A 718 -36.00 3.41 -27.69
CA ALA A 718 -37.35 2.85 -27.81
C ALA A 718 -37.36 1.54 -28.62
N GLY A 719 -36.58 1.47 -29.71
CA GLY A 719 -36.50 0.32 -30.60
C GLY A 719 -36.03 -0.95 -29.92
N HIS A 720 -35.07 -0.86 -28.99
CA HIS A 720 -34.65 -2.04 -28.20
C HIS A 720 -35.62 -2.41 -27.09
N LEU A 721 -36.37 -1.44 -26.57
CA LEU A 721 -37.34 -1.69 -25.52
C LEU A 721 -38.58 -2.40 -26.06
N THR A 722 -39.10 -1.99 -27.23
CA THR A 722 -40.37 -2.51 -27.76
C THR A 722 -40.22 -3.39 -28.99
N SER A 723 -39.03 -3.50 -29.58
CA SER A 723 -38.78 -4.15 -30.89
C SER A 723 -39.58 -3.55 -32.06
N ASP A 724 -40.32 -2.46 -31.84
CA ASP A 724 -41.23 -1.81 -32.80
C ASP A 724 -40.50 -0.63 -33.48
N ARG A 725 -39.91 -0.87 -34.66
CA ARG A 725 -39.21 0.15 -35.46
C ARG A 725 -40.21 0.95 -36.29
N ARG A 726 -40.96 1.87 -35.66
CA ARG A 726 -41.86 2.77 -36.40
C ARG A 726 -41.06 3.80 -37.20
N ARG A 727 -41.32 3.89 -38.52
CA ARG A 727 -40.90 5.04 -39.34
C ARG A 727 -41.65 6.28 -38.85
N SER A 728 -40.94 7.24 -38.25
CA SER A 728 -41.55 8.48 -37.77
C SER A 728 -41.79 9.46 -38.92
N VAL A 729 -42.89 10.19 -38.84
CA VAL A 729 -43.08 11.43 -39.61
C VAL A 729 -41.98 12.43 -39.24
N MET A 730 -41.45 13.15 -40.24
CA MET A 730 -40.43 14.18 -40.01
C MET A 730 -40.96 15.27 -39.08
N GLN A 731 -40.14 15.70 -38.12
CA GLN A 731 -40.33 16.92 -37.31
C GLN A 731 -41.54 16.93 -36.35
N THR A 732 -41.98 15.77 -35.87
CA THR A 732 -43.08 15.67 -34.88
C THR A 732 -42.62 15.13 -33.53
N ASP A 733 -43.39 15.42 -32.47
CA ASP A 733 -43.22 14.83 -31.14
C ASP A 733 -43.64 13.33 -31.19
N LEU A 734 -42.89 12.45 -30.50
CA LEU A 734 -43.10 11.00 -30.49
C LEU A 734 -43.29 10.48 -29.06
N SER A 735 -43.99 9.36 -28.91
CA SER A 735 -44.24 8.73 -27.60
C SER A 735 -44.32 7.22 -27.74
N THR A 736 -43.58 6.50 -26.90
CA THR A 736 -43.59 5.03 -26.79
C THR A 736 -43.88 4.65 -25.35
N TYR A 737 -44.83 3.74 -25.13
CA TYR A 737 -45.10 3.18 -23.81
C TYR A 737 -44.99 1.66 -23.86
N ASP A 738 -44.09 1.11 -23.04
CA ASP A 738 -43.94 -0.33 -22.88
C ASP A 738 -44.60 -0.79 -21.58
N LYS A 739 -45.60 -1.67 -21.72
CA LYS A 739 -46.40 -2.16 -20.59
C LYS A 739 -45.59 -3.10 -19.68
N GLU A 740 -44.67 -3.87 -20.25
CA GLU A 740 -43.91 -4.91 -19.55
C GLU A 740 -42.88 -4.31 -18.58
N SER A 741 -42.14 -3.31 -19.05
CA SER A 741 -41.17 -2.54 -18.26
C SER A 741 -41.78 -1.38 -17.49
N LYS A 742 -43.09 -1.09 -17.67
CA LYS A 742 -43.80 0.08 -17.12
C LYS A 742 -43.07 1.40 -17.41
N THR A 743 -42.61 1.58 -18.64
CA THR A 743 -41.75 2.71 -19.03
C THR A 743 -42.38 3.53 -20.15
N LEU A 744 -42.48 4.84 -19.94
CA LEU A 744 -42.90 5.83 -20.90
C LEU A 744 -41.67 6.57 -21.43
N ILE A 745 -41.50 6.61 -22.74
CA ILE A 745 -40.43 7.34 -23.41
C ILE A 745 -41.08 8.36 -24.35
N LYS A 746 -40.70 9.63 -24.25
CA LYS A 746 -41.17 10.67 -25.19
C LYS A 746 -40.02 11.37 -25.86
N PHE A 747 -40.20 11.73 -27.12
CA PHE A 747 -39.33 12.64 -27.85
C PHE A 747 -40.08 13.93 -28.16
N LEU A 748 -39.48 15.07 -27.83
CA LEU A 748 -39.99 16.39 -28.17
C LEU A 748 -39.09 17.04 -29.23
N TRP A 749 -39.67 17.37 -30.39
CA TRP A 749 -38.97 18.03 -31.48
C TRP A 749 -38.76 19.51 -31.14
N ARG A 750 -37.57 19.83 -30.61
CA ARG A 750 -37.16 21.20 -30.23
C ARG A 750 -35.76 21.46 -30.78
N PRO A 751 -35.64 21.68 -32.11
CA PRO A 751 -34.34 21.86 -32.76
C PRO A 751 -33.60 23.12 -32.29
N TYR A 752 -34.36 24.10 -31.78
CA TYR A 752 -33.86 25.28 -31.10
C TYR A 752 -34.27 25.23 -29.62
N LEU A 753 -33.35 25.61 -28.74
CA LEU A 753 -33.56 25.67 -27.29
C LEU A 753 -34.42 26.87 -26.87
N TYR A 754 -34.63 27.83 -27.78
CA TYR A 754 -35.44 29.03 -27.61
C TYR A 754 -36.36 29.25 -28.82
N GLN A 755 -37.43 30.04 -28.65
CA GLN A 755 -38.44 30.31 -29.67
C GLN A 755 -38.34 31.73 -30.22
N ASN A 756 -38.30 31.87 -31.55
CA ASN A 756 -38.89 33.03 -32.21
C ASN A 756 -40.40 32.76 -32.41
N SER A 757 -41.20 33.82 -32.48
CA SER A 757 -42.66 33.90 -32.40
C SER A 757 -43.50 33.03 -33.38
N ASN A 758 -42.87 32.22 -34.24
CA ASN A 758 -43.55 31.42 -35.28
C ASN A 758 -43.56 29.90 -35.02
N PHE A 759 -43.04 29.41 -33.89
CA PHE A 759 -43.13 27.99 -33.52
C PHE A 759 -43.89 27.80 -32.21
N PRO A 760 -44.84 26.84 -32.13
CA PRO A 760 -45.74 26.69 -30.99
C PRO A 760 -44.96 26.51 -29.68
N GLN A 761 -45.42 27.19 -28.62
CA GLN A 761 -44.86 27.14 -27.26
C GLN A 761 -44.38 25.73 -26.88
N VAL A 762 -43.25 25.64 -26.19
CA VAL A 762 -42.75 24.36 -25.64
C VAL A 762 -43.87 23.77 -24.82
N LYS A 763 -44.63 22.84 -25.41
CA LYS A 763 -45.62 22.07 -24.65
C LYS A 763 -44.83 21.39 -23.54
N PRO A 764 -45.09 21.72 -22.26
CA PRO A 764 -44.33 21.14 -21.17
C PRO A 764 -44.48 19.62 -21.21
N LEU A 765 -43.45 18.89 -20.78
CA LEU A 765 -43.64 17.48 -20.43
C LEU A 765 -44.71 17.49 -19.32
N LEU A 766 -45.88 16.94 -19.64
CA LEU A 766 -47.09 17.00 -18.81
C LEU A 766 -46.85 16.46 -17.39
N ASN A 767 -45.94 15.50 -17.24
CA ASN A 767 -45.56 14.85 -15.99
C ASN A 767 -44.05 15.06 -15.70
N GLN A 768 -43.63 14.82 -14.45
CA GLN A 768 -42.22 14.85 -14.01
C GLN A 768 -41.43 13.66 -14.60
N PRO A 769 -40.45 13.87 -15.49
CA PRO A 769 -39.57 12.79 -15.98
C PRO A 769 -38.57 12.37 -14.90
N ASP A 770 -38.07 11.15 -14.98
CA ASP A 770 -36.92 10.67 -14.19
C ASP A 770 -35.61 11.12 -14.83
N LEU A 771 -35.53 11.01 -16.16
CA LEU A 771 -34.36 11.36 -16.96
C LEU A 771 -34.76 12.21 -18.16
N ILE A 772 -34.02 13.30 -18.39
CA ILE A 772 -34.16 14.17 -19.55
C ILE A 772 -32.86 14.10 -20.35
N VAL A 773 -32.90 13.55 -21.56
CA VAL A 773 -31.77 13.53 -22.49
C VAL A 773 -31.96 14.64 -23.52
N ALA A 774 -31.11 15.66 -23.46
CA ALA A 774 -31.17 16.81 -24.33
C ALA A 774 -30.00 16.85 -25.30
N SER A 775 -30.28 17.19 -26.56
CA SER A 775 -29.26 17.47 -27.57
C SER A 775 -29.75 18.58 -28.49
N GLY A 776 -28.93 19.59 -28.70
CA GLY A 776 -29.22 20.64 -29.68
C GLY A 776 -27.93 21.23 -30.20
N GLY A 777 -27.95 21.66 -31.47
CA GLY A 777 -26.80 22.31 -32.09
C GLY A 777 -26.74 22.11 -33.60
N ALA A 778 -27.29 21.02 -34.14
CA ALA A 778 -27.19 20.75 -35.57
C ALA A 778 -27.92 21.82 -36.40
N TRP A 779 -29.09 22.25 -35.96
CA TRP A 779 -29.84 23.33 -36.59
C TRP A 779 -29.20 24.71 -36.39
N TYR A 780 -28.64 24.98 -35.20
CA TYR A 780 -27.85 26.19 -34.97
C TYR A 780 -26.62 26.26 -35.89
N MET A 781 -25.94 25.13 -36.13
CA MET A 781 -24.80 25.08 -37.06
C MET A 781 -25.21 25.26 -38.52
N MET A 782 -26.40 24.77 -38.92
CA MET A 782 -26.94 25.00 -40.26
C MET A 782 -27.34 26.46 -40.49
N GLU A 783 -27.92 27.12 -39.48
CA GLU A 783 -28.38 28.51 -39.60
C GLU A 783 -27.26 29.54 -39.39
N PHE A 784 -26.39 29.32 -38.40
CA PHE A 784 -25.30 30.23 -38.00
C PHE A 784 -23.90 29.73 -38.39
N TRP A 785 -23.80 29.13 -39.58
CA TRP A 785 -22.56 28.62 -40.18
C TRP A 785 -21.42 29.67 -40.32
N ASN A 786 -21.71 30.97 -40.19
CA ASN A 786 -20.71 32.05 -40.28
C ASN A 786 -20.05 32.42 -38.93
N MET A 787 -20.33 31.67 -37.85
CA MET A 787 -19.69 31.78 -36.52
C MET A 787 -19.39 33.20 -36.03
N LYS A 788 -20.32 34.16 -36.17
CA LYS A 788 -20.09 35.47 -35.56
C LYS A 788 -20.12 35.32 -34.05
N GLY A 789 -19.23 36.02 -33.33
CA GLY A 789 -19.15 35.93 -31.87
C GLY A 789 -20.47 36.20 -31.15
N ALA A 790 -21.34 37.04 -31.73
CA ALA A 790 -22.68 37.33 -31.22
C ALA A 790 -23.61 36.10 -31.20
N ASP A 791 -23.53 35.22 -32.21
CA ASP A 791 -24.39 34.03 -32.34
C ASP A 791 -24.03 32.99 -31.27
N MET A 792 -22.74 32.85 -30.98
CA MET A 792 -22.22 31.96 -29.95
C MET A 792 -22.58 32.44 -28.53
N VAL A 793 -22.57 33.75 -28.31
CA VAL A 793 -23.06 34.37 -27.06
C VAL A 793 -24.56 34.16 -26.92
N ALA A 794 -25.33 34.27 -28.00
CA ALA A 794 -26.76 34.01 -27.99
C ALA A 794 -27.07 32.54 -27.65
N PHE A 795 -26.38 31.59 -28.28
CA PHE A 795 -26.51 30.16 -27.98
C PHE A 795 -26.21 29.85 -26.50
N ARG A 796 -25.10 30.38 -25.97
CA ARG A 796 -24.74 30.24 -24.54
C ARG A 796 -25.85 30.74 -23.61
N LYS A 797 -26.37 31.95 -23.88
CA LYS A 797 -27.46 32.56 -23.07
C LYS A 797 -28.74 31.75 -23.15
N GLN A 798 -29.12 31.28 -24.33
CA GLN A 798 -30.32 30.48 -24.54
C GLN A 798 -30.22 29.12 -23.85
N MET A 799 -29.08 28.44 -23.96
CA MET A 799 -28.83 27.17 -23.28
C MET A 799 -28.85 27.33 -21.75
N ALA A 800 -28.21 28.36 -21.20
CA ALA A 800 -28.27 28.64 -19.77
C ALA A 800 -29.71 28.95 -19.31
N SER A 801 -30.46 29.75 -20.06
CA SER A 801 -31.88 30.02 -19.75
C SER A 801 -32.72 28.74 -19.77
N TRP A 802 -32.49 27.87 -20.77
CA TRP A 802 -33.19 26.60 -20.91
C TRP A 802 -32.86 25.64 -19.75
N LEU A 803 -31.57 25.46 -19.42
CA LEU A 803 -31.13 24.61 -18.30
C LEU A 803 -31.72 25.07 -16.98
N ASN A 804 -31.72 26.38 -16.70
CA ASN A 804 -32.36 26.95 -15.51
C ASN A 804 -33.86 26.61 -15.46
N LYS A 805 -34.60 26.88 -16.55
CA LYS A 805 -36.04 26.58 -16.62
C LYS A 805 -36.34 25.10 -16.42
N MET A 806 -35.55 24.21 -17.02
CA MET A 806 -35.73 22.77 -16.90
C MET A 806 -35.40 22.28 -15.49
N ALA A 807 -34.30 22.74 -14.90
CA ALA A 807 -33.89 22.36 -13.55
C ALA A 807 -34.87 22.85 -12.48
N SER A 808 -35.47 24.04 -12.65
CA SER A 808 -36.52 24.56 -11.78
C SER A 808 -37.86 23.87 -11.99
N ARG A 809 -38.25 23.61 -13.24
CA ARG A 809 -39.55 22.97 -13.56
C ARG A 809 -39.60 21.51 -13.15
N TYR A 810 -38.45 20.83 -13.21
CA TYR A 810 -38.29 19.41 -12.97
C TYR A 810 -37.21 19.15 -11.90
N PRO A 811 -37.48 19.48 -10.62
CA PRO A 811 -36.47 19.47 -9.56
C PRO A 811 -35.94 18.08 -9.21
N SER A 812 -36.65 17.01 -9.59
CA SER A 812 -36.26 15.62 -9.31
C SER A 812 -35.73 14.86 -10.54
N SER A 813 -35.64 15.51 -11.71
CA SER A 813 -35.07 14.89 -12.91
C SER A 813 -33.56 15.04 -12.93
N VAL A 814 -32.90 14.03 -13.51
CA VAL A 814 -31.53 14.15 -14.03
C VAL A 814 -31.61 14.68 -15.46
N ILE A 815 -30.80 15.69 -15.78
CA ILE A 815 -30.70 16.30 -17.11
C ILE A 815 -29.35 15.94 -17.69
N LEU A 816 -29.36 15.19 -18.79
CA LEU A 816 -28.17 14.77 -19.52
C LEU A 816 -28.05 15.56 -20.82
N TRP A 817 -26.98 16.34 -20.97
CA TRP A 817 -26.70 17.08 -22.20
C TRP A 817 -25.74 16.30 -23.11
N LYS A 818 -26.24 15.78 -24.23
CA LYS A 818 -25.46 15.04 -25.22
C LYS A 818 -24.74 15.99 -26.17
N LEU A 819 -23.41 15.89 -26.22
CA LEU A 819 -22.58 16.66 -27.14
C LEU A 819 -22.75 16.21 -28.60
N GLN A 820 -22.58 17.15 -29.52
CA GLN A 820 -22.71 16.93 -30.95
C GLN A 820 -21.51 16.15 -31.50
N VAL A 821 -21.79 15.10 -32.27
CA VAL A 821 -20.76 14.30 -32.94
C VAL A 821 -20.57 14.80 -34.37
N GLN A 822 -19.33 14.96 -34.80
CA GLN A 822 -19.02 15.37 -36.18
C GLN A 822 -19.51 14.31 -37.19
N PRO A 823 -19.89 14.66 -38.44
CA PRO A 823 -20.03 13.71 -39.56
C PRO A 823 -18.66 13.27 -40.13
N SER A 824 -18.57 12.23 -40.96
CA SER A 824 -17.34 11.81 -41.64
C SER A 824 -16.97 12.79 -42.75
N ASP A 825 -15.66 13.06 -42.86
CA ASP A 825 -15.07 13.94 -43.87
C ASP A 825 -15.29 13.44 -45.31
N THR A 826 -15.77 12.20 -45.47
CA THR A 826 -16.05 11.56 -46.76
C THR A 826 -17.40 11.90 -47.36
N ILE A 827 -18.35 12.47 -46.59
CA ILE A 827 -19.69 12.82 -47.10
C ILE A 827 -19.74 14.32 -47.45
N LYS A 828 -19.96 14.62 -48.73
CA LYS A 828 -20.16 15.99 -49.20
C LYS A 828 -21.53 16.53 -48.75
N PRO A 829 -21.64 17.83 -48.40
CA PRO A 829 -22.94 18.44 -48.12
C PRO A 829 -23.88 18.33 -49.33
N PRO A 830 -25.19 18.13 -49.11
CA PRO A 830 -26.20 18.25 -50.15
C PRO A 830 -26.13 19.61 -50.87
N PRO A 831 -26.54 19.70 -52.16
CA PRO A 831 -26.61 20.97 -52.87
C PRO A 831 -27.47 21.99 -52.10
N GLY A 832 -26.92 23.17 -51.81
CA GLY A 832 -27.61 24.23 -51.04
C GLY A 832 -27.31 24.24 -49.54
N HIS A 833 -26.64 23.21 -48.99
CA HIS A 833 -26.16 23.22 -47.61
C HIS A 833 -24.75 23.84 -47.54
N LYS A 834 -24.55 24.72 -46.56
CA LYS A 834 -23.27 25.43 -46.35
C LYS A 834 -22.28 24.56 -45.58
N ASN A 835 -20.98 24.82 -45.78
CA ASN A 835 -19.90 23.93 -45.33
C ASN A 835 -19.70 23.97 -43.80
N ILE A 836 -20.35 23.08 -43.06
CA ILE A 836 -20.18 22.90 -41.61
C ILE A 836 -18.88 22.12 -41.37
N THR A 837 -17.87 22.82 -40.85
CA THR A 837 -16.55 22.26 -40.49
C THR A 837 -16.48 21.76 -39.04
N ASP A 838 -15.43 21.01 -38.72
CA ASP A 838 -15.09 20.52 -37.38
C ASP A 838 -14.97 21.63 -36.33
N ALA A 839 -14.50 22.80 -36.75
CA ALA A 839 -14.37 23.96 -35.89
C ALA A 839 -15.74 24.38 -35.32
N HIS A 840 -16.83 24.25 -36.10
CA HIS A 840 -18.19 24.52 -35.64
C HIS A 840 -18.58 23.55 -34.52
N PHE A 841 -18.45 22.23 -34.76
CA PHE A 841 -18.79 21.21 -33.75
C PHE A 841 -17.99 21.40 -32.46
N GLN A 842 -16.69 21.68 -32.56
CA GLN A 842 -15.85 21.91 -31.39
C GLN A 842 -16.25 23.16 -30.62
N ALA A 843 -16.55 24.25 -31.31
CA ALA A 843 -16.94 25.51 -30.67
C ALA A 843 -18.32 25.38 -29.98
N PHE A 844 -19.31 24.77 -30.62
CA PHE A 844 -20.63 24.54 -30.01
C PHE A 844 -20.54 23.59 -28.82
N ASN A 845 -19.79 22.49 -28.93
CA ASN A 845 -19.60 21.56 -27.82
C ASN A 845 -18.84 22.19 -26.65
N LYS A 846 -17.83 23.01 -26.93
CA LYS A 846 -17.08 23.74 -25.89
C LYS A 846 -18.01 24.68 -25.12
N ILE A 847 -18.85 25.44 -25.82
CA ILE A 847 -19.83 26.31 -25.16
C ILE A 847 -20.84 25.51 -24.36
N ALA A 848 -21.35 24.41 -24.91
CA ALA A 848 -22.32 23.58 -24.22
C ALA A 848 -21.75 22.98 -22.93
N GLN A 849 -20.54 22.42 -23.01
CA GLN A 849 -19.82 21.87 -21.86
C GLN A 849 -19.56 22.93 -20.79
N GLN A 850 -18.97 24.08 -21.16
CA GLN A 850 -18.72 25.18 -20.23
C GLN A 850 -20.01 25.73 -19.60
N THR A 851 -21.12 25.71 -20.35
CA THR A 851 -22.41 26.16 -19.84
C THR A 851 -22.95 25.18 -18.80
N VAL A 852 -22.94 23.88 -19.05
CA VAL A 852 -23.36 22.88 -18.06
C VAL A 852 -22.48 22.91 -16.82
N GLU A 853 -21.16 22.93 -16.99
CA GLU A 853 -20.18 22.98 -15.89
C GLU A 853 -20.38 24.23 -15.02
N SER A 854 -20.78 25.37 -15.61
CA SER A 854 -21.02 26.60 -14.85
C SER A 854 -22.23 26.55 -13.89
N PHE A 855 -23.12 25.56 -14.02
CA PHE A 855 -24.26 25.40 -13.12
C PHE A 855 -23.91 24.70 -11.80
N ASN A 856 -22.75 24.04 -11.74
CA ASN A 856 -22.26 23.29 -10.58
C ASN A 856 -23.38 22.49 -9.88
N ASN A 857 -24.08 21.66 -10.65
CA ASN A 857 -25.27 20.93 -10.21
C ASN A 857 -25.16 19.47 -10.60
N ASP A 858 -25.11 18.57 -9.62
CA ASP A 858 -24.90 17.13 -9.80
C ASP A 858 -26.03 16.44 -10.60
N ARG A 859 -27.16 17.11 -10.81
CA ARG A 859 -28.27 16.62 -11.65
C ARG A 859 -28.14 17.02 -13.11
N ILE A 860 -27.23 17.92 -13.48
CA ILE A 860 -27.03 18.38 -14.85
C ILE A 860 -25.68 17.87 -15.35
N LEU A 861 -25.70 16.80 -16.13
CA LEU A 861 -24.52 16.06 -16.53
C LEU A 861 -24.20 16.27 -18.01
N VAL A 862 -22.91 16.31 -18.34
CA VAL A 862 -22.43 16.32 -19.72
C VAL A 862 -22.19 14.89 -20.19
N TRP A 863 -22.74 14.55 -21.35
CA TRP A 863 -22.45 13.31 -22.06
C TRP A 863 -21.51 13.61 -23.23
N SER A 864 -20.20 13.40 -22.99
CA SER A 864 -19.11 13.78 -23.91
C SER A 864 -18.35 12.61 -24.52
N ASN A 865 -18.52 11.39 -24.00
CA ASN A 865 -17.84 10.19 -24.49
C ASN A 865 -18.17 9.87 -25.96
N THR A 866 -19.28 10.37 -26.51
CA THR A 866 -19.74 10.17 -27.90
C THR A 866 -18.67 10.56 -28.93
N ARG A 867 -17.89 11.61 -28.62
CA ARG A 867 -16.75 12.04 -29.45
C ARG A 867 -15.61 11.03 -29.46
N LEU A 868 -15.34 10.42 -28.30
CA LEU A 868 -14.28 9.43 -28.14
C LEU A 868 -14.69 8.09 -28.76
N ILE A 869 -15.96 7.72 -28.66
CA ILE A 869 -16.56 6.57 -29.35
C ILE A 869 -16.37 6.73 -30.86
N LYS A 870 -16.73 7.89 -31.46
CA LYS A 870 -16.47 8.12 -32.89
C LYS A 870 -15.00 8.01 -33.27
N ARG A 871 -14.09 8.62 -32.48
CA ARG A 871 -12.65 8.60 -32.75
C ARG A 871 -12.07 7.18 -32.77
N GLY A 872 -12.53 6.30 -31.89
CA GLY A 872 -12.06 4.91 -31.84
C GLY A 872 -12.61 4.00 -32.95
N ILE A 873 -13.76 4.33 -33.56
CA ILE A 873 -14.33 3.53 -34.66
C ILE A 873 -13.67 3.83 -36.02
N ARG A 874 -12.95 4.94 -36.17
CA ARG A 874 -12.28 5.37 -37.42
C ARG A 874 -11.38 4.29 -38.05
N GLY A 875 -10.93 3.28 -37.30
CA GLY A 875 -10.11 2.17 -37.80
C GLY A 875 -10.87 0.95 -38.34
N SER A 876 -12.17 0.78 -38.06
CA SER A 876 -12.82 -0.54 -38.23
C SER A 876 -13.98 -0.59 -39.24
N LEU A 877 -14.61 0.54 -39.61
CA LEU A 877 -15.81 0.54 -40.46
C LEU A 877 -15.80 1.70 -41.49
N LYS A 878 -15.84 1.38 -42.79
CA LYS A 878 -15.79 2.33 -43.93
C LYS A 878 -17.05 3.18 -44.15
N HIS A 879 -18.10 3.03 -43.36
CA HIS A 879 -19.37 3.75 -43.51
C HIS A 879 -19.89 4.22 -42.15
N LEU A 880 -19.42 5.39 -41.70
CA LEU A 880 -19.67 5.89 -40.35
C LEU A 880 -20.79 6.93 -40.24
N ASP A 881 -21.43 7.32 -41.33
CA ASP A 881 -22.51 8.31 -41.32
C ASP A 881 -23.63 7.92 -42.27
N ARG A 882 -24.88 8.14 -41.82
CA ARG A 882 -26.10 7.90 -42.61
C ARG A 882 -26.27 8.99 -43.66
N ASP A 883 -25.95 10.23 -43.30
CA ASP A 883 -25.99 11.41 -44.16
C ASP A 883 -25.05 12.50 -43.62
N TYR A 884 -25.00 13.66 -44.27
CA TYR A 884 -24.14 14.80 -43.91
C TYR A 884 -24.36 15.32 -42.47
N LEU A 885 -25.48 14.99 -41.82
CA LEU A 885 -25.84 15.48 -40.50
C LEU A 885 -25.97 14.37 -39.45
N HIS A 886 -26.18 13.11 -39.81
CA HIS A 886 -26.45 12.02 -38.87
C HIS A 886 -25.36 10.94 -38.90
N PRO A 887 -24.84 10.54 -37.72
CA PRO A 887 -23.90 9.43 -37.63
C PRO A 887 -24.53 8.09 -38.01
N ALA A 888 -23.70 7.10 -38.31
CA ALA A 888 -24.14 5.76 -38.67
C ALA A 888 -24.92 5.12 -37.53
N HIS A 889 -25.84 4.25 -37.92
CA HIS A 889 -26.66 3.48 -36.99
C HIS A 889 -25.83 2.70 -35.96
N SER A 890 -24.66 2.17 -36.35
CA SER A 890 -23.74 1.45 -35.46
C SER A 890 -23.09 2.33 -34.38
N LEU A 891 -22.78 3.59 -34.69
CA LEU A 891 -22.28 4.54 -33.70
C LEU A 891 -23.39 4.88 -32.70
N LEU A 892 -24.59 5.14 -33.21
CA LEU A 892 -25.74 5.46 -32.38
C LEU A 892 -26.20 4.26 -31.52
N GLU A 893 -26.10 3.04 -32.04
CA GLU A 893 -26.30 1.81 -31.27
C GLU A 893 -25.31 1.78 -30.12
N MET A 894 -24.01 1.96 -30.33
CA MET A 894 -23.04 2.01 -29.23
C MET A 894 -23.34 3.14 -28.21
N GLU A 895 -23.85 4.29 -28.65
CA GLU A 895 -24.25 5.38 -27.76
C GLU A 895 -25.48 5.01 -26.90
N VAL A 896 -26.41 4.22 -27.44
CA VAL A 896 -27.68 3.90 -26.78
C VAL A 896 -27.58 2.59 -26.00
N GLN A 897 -26.96 1.55 -26.59
CA GLN A 897 -26.80 0.17 -26.15
C GLN A 897 -25.62 -0.51 -26.84
N MET A 898 -24.59 -0.88 -26.10
CA MET A 898 -23.41 -1.48 -26.71
C MET A 898 -23.59 -2.94 -27.15
N GLU A 899 -24.32 -3.22 -28.22
CA GLU A 899 -24.33 -4.55 -28.83
C GLU A 899 -23.03 -4.83 -29.62
N ARG A 900 -22.65 -6.12 -29.69
CA ARG A 900 -21.49 -6.67 -30.38
C ARG A 900 -21.33 -6.13 -31.82
N VAL A 901 -20.19 -5.50 -32.11
CA VAL A 901 -19.63 -5.52 -33.47
C VAL A 901 -18.79 -6.79 -33.62
N ALA A 902 -19.47 -7.90 -33.85
CA ALA A 902 -18.88 -9.12 -34.40
C ALA A 902 -19.73 -9.52 -35.60
N GLY A 903 -19.09 -9.66 -36.76
CA GLY A 903 -19.77 -9.73 -38.05
C GLY A 903 -20.82 -10.82 -38.14
N ASP A 904 -22.03 -10.40 -38.47
CA ASP A 904 -22.93 -11.22 -39.27
C ASP A 904 -23.21 -10.44 -40.56
N SER A 905 -22.78 -11.01 -41.67
CA SER A 905 -22.93 -10.49 -43.03
C SER A 905 -24.38 -10.61 -43.52
N ARG A 906 -25.35 -10.18 -42.69
CA ARG A 906 -26.78 -10.12 -43.00
C ARG A 906 -27.42 -8.77 -42.68
N THR A 907 -26.66 -7.68 -42.68
CA THR A 907 -27.26 -6.38 -42.97
C THR A 907 -27.59 -6.34 -44.46
N GLN A 908 -28.84 -6.69 -44.78
CA GLN A 908 -29.48 -6.44 -46.06
C GLN A 908 -29.06 -5.08 -46.59
N SER A 909 -28.47 -5.08 -47.79
CA SER A 909 -28.05 -3.89 -48.48
C SER A 909 -29.22 -2.91 -48.60
N TRP A 910 -29.09 -1.72 -48.04
CA TRP A 910 -29.85 -0.56 -48.51
C TRP A 910 -29.23 -0.15 -49.85
N ARG A 911 -29.62 -0.84 -50.93
CA ARG A 911 -29.46 -0.29 -52.28
C ARG A 911 -30.61 0.69 -52.49
N ASP A 912 -30.26 1.92 -52.84
CA ASP A 912 -31.16 2.82 -53.56
C ASP A 912 -31.72 2.09 -54.79
N SER A 913 -32.94 1.61 -54.67
CA SER A 913 -33.77 1.31 -55.84
C SER A 913 -34.64 2.53 -56.09
N SER A 914 -34.19 3.33 -57.04
CA SER A 914 -34.99 4.26 -57.84
C SER A 914 -36.43 3.78 -58.01
N LEU A 915 -37.39 4.54 -57.51
CA LEU A 915 -38.73 4.59 -58.10
C LEU A 915 -39.18 6.05 -58.05
N LYS A 916 -39.29 6.61 -59.26
CA LYS A 916 -39.98 7.86 -59.56
C LYS A 916 -41.41 7.81 -59.02
N GLU A 917 -41.89 8.98 -58.65
CA GLU A 917 -43.28 9.46 -58.52
C GLU A 917 -44.35 8.66 -59.31
N PRO A 918 -45.62 8.67 -58.84
CA PRO A 918 -46.44 9.89 -58.67
C PRO A 918 -46.67 10.32 -57.21
#